data_AF-A0A7S4AUH9-F1
#
_entry.id   AF-A0A7S4AUH9-F1
#
_cell.length_a   1.000
_cell.length_b   1.000
_cell.length_c   1.000
_cell.angle_alpha   90.00
_cell.angle_beta   90.00
_cell.angle_gamma   90.00
#
_symmetry.space_group_name_H-M   'P 1'
#
loop_
_entity.id
_entity.type
_entity.pdbx_description
1 polymer ?
#
loop_
_entity_poly.entity_id
_entity_poly.type
_entity_poly.pdbx_seq_one_letter_code
_entity_poly.pdbx_strand_id
1 'polypeptide(L)'
;KRVENEPLPRCSIPKYRHVRHGIAVGVVSAFLFGMMCYVIVCQEKNDTWITQTIQIEFQGSTGVHSGCYDIDVNSSNHKRYNSSNHKRYNYNIFSDNSDFNQTKIGYCKNDRKWVLYNSPDDKPCNAKENEIAAYSTKTDSFDISTSLSETWYSASNEPLDLVLFEPDDDSKDCYSNVDDGICNVFFNKPELKFDGGDCCATTCNHTGCGKGVFNSKSLFGTVIESGDGYPNCKDPDSNVKSVAIEINSISMNDSESKFTLKFECDGDDLFSIPLNQSMANNMEEFPVPRWGNCTFKPGENPQDNEFSWEINYTISRAIDNAHILHEGHVSMKKPTEYFSVYNISDETSLSSRIGDFLQDVTDLTLTNKGFTGTLPTEIGSLTKLTSLTLNNNDFNGTLPSEIGSLTNLKTFGVYWNRFNGTIPSEIGMITALTNLELDGNAFTGKLPSEIGMLTKLNVLWLTKNDIAGTVPTEIGFLTNLYGLYIGGNAFTGKLPSEIGLLTKLTKLELKDNYFTGTVPSEIGLLTKLEVLGLHDNALSGNLPSQIGLLTQLNNLGLNGNHVLTGNLPSQIGLLTTLSFLGLYDNTFNGSLPSEIGLLTKLNVFALSNNLFTGSLPSEIGLLTTLNYLGLHNNSLTGNLPSEISLLTKLNTVALSTNNFSGSLPSWIVSLTALSYLGLHYNALTGSLPSQIGLLTTLNSLNLNGNTFTGSLPSEIGLMSKLNDLTFYENTFTGRLPSELGSLINLSSPLDFTRNDFSCPIPQDIYFYKSDICEITDANDFLETSAVNNTTRNLTYLGSNITTTNSALEGSVDSLS
;
A
#
# COMPACT_ATOMS: atom_id res chain seq x y z
N LYS A 1 -25.55 -29.38 -44.32
CA LYS A 1 -25.50 -30.18 -45.57
C LYS A 1 -24.16 -30.22 -46.33
N ARG A 2 -23.13 -29.40 -46.04
CA ARG A 2 -21.74 -29.65 -46.51
C ARG A 2 -20.69 -29.79 -45.40
N VAL A 3 -21.14 -29.96 -44.15
CA VAL A 3 -20.29 -30.15 -42.95
C VAL A 3 -20.74 -31.38 -42.13
N GLU A 4 -21.69 -32.19 -42.61
CA GLU A 4 -22.26 -33.33 -41.86
C GLU A 4 -21.54 -34.67 -42.09
N ASN A 5 -20.46 -34.72 -42.89
CA ASN A 5 -19.83 -35.98 -43.30
C ASN A 5 -18.33 -36.12 -42.94
N GLU A 6 -17.82 -35.36 -41.98
CA GLU A 6 -16.49 -35.60 -41.42
C GLU A 6 -16.60 -36.45 -40.14
N PRO A 7 -15.96 -37.63 -40.05
CA PRO A 7 -15.97 -38.43 -38.82
C PRO A 7 -15.06 -37.79 -37.77
N LEU A 8 -15.65 -37.37 -36.64
CA LEU A 8 -14.90 -36.86 -35.49
C LEU A 8 -13.97 -37.93 -34.90
N PRO A 9 -12.77 -37.55 -34.40
CA PRO A 9 -11.80 -38.51 -33.86
C PRO A 9 -12.31 -39.19 -32.57
N ARG A 10 -12.04 -40.48 -32.44
CA ARG A 10 -12.29 -41.26 -31.22
C ARG A 10 -11.45 -40.72 -30.06
N CYS A 11 -12.08 -40.06 -29.11
CA CYS A 11 -11.47 -39.78 -27.81
C CYS A 11 -11.62 -40.99 -26.87
N SER A 12 -10.47 -41.52 -26.47
CA SER A 12 -10.30 -42.52 -25.40
C SER A 12 -10.60 -41.87 -24.05
N ILE A 13 -11.61 -42.37 -23.32
CA ILE A 13 -11.92 -41.89 -21.96
C ILE A 13 -11.24 -42.82 -20.93
N PRO A 14 -10.40 -42.30 -20.02
CA PRO A 14 -9.93 -43.05 -18.87
C PRO A 14 -11.05 -43.23 -17.84
N LYS A 15 -11.17 -44.46 -17.35
CA LYS A 15 -12.06 -44.88 -16.27
C LYS A 15 -11.57 -44.25 -14.94
N TYR A 16 -12.46 -43.56 -14.23
CA TYR A 16 -12.39 -43.10 -12.82
C TYR A 16 -11.90 -41.67 -12.50
N ARG A 17 -12.86 -40.73 -12.44
CA ARG A 17 -13.09 -39.67 -11.40
C ARG A 17 -14.27 -38.83 -11.95
N HIS A 18 -15.38 -38.58 -11.25
CA HIS A 18 -15.55 -37.54 -10.23
C HIS A 18 -16.95 -37.70 -9.58
N VAL A 19 -17.10 -38.57 -8.58
CA VAL A 19 -18.40 -38.67 -7.87
C VAL A 19 -18.54 -37.62 -6.76
N ARG A 20 -17.43 -37.04 -6.26
CA ARG A 20 -17.47 -36.05 -5.16
C ARG A 20 -17.71 -34.60 -5.57
N HIS A 21 -17.46 -34.22 -6.83
CA HIS A 21 -17.73 -32.84 -7.31
C HIS A 21 -19.18 -32.66 -7.79
N GLY A 22 -19.83 -33.73 -8.26
CA GLY A 22 -21.22 -33.66 -8.73
C GLY A 22 -22.24 -33.38 -7.61
N ILE A 23 -21.98 -33.84 -6.38
CA ILE A 23 -22.87 -33.59 -5.24
C ILE A 23 -22.74 -32.13 -4.77
N ALA A 24 -21.52 -31.60 -4.66
CA ALA A 24 -21.30 -30.22 -4.23
C ALA A 24 -21.84 -29.22 -5.27
N VAL A 25 -21.56 -29.43 -6.56
CA VAL A 25 -22.10 -28.59 -7.64
C VAL A 25 -23.62 -28.76 -7.73
N GLY A 26 -24.16 -29.97 -7.57
CA GLY A 26 -25.60 -30.21 -7.58
C GLY A 26 -26.33 -29.49 -6.45
N VAL A 27 -25.78 -29.49 -5.23
CA VAL A 27 -26.37 -28.82 -4.07
C VAL A 27 -26.27 -27.30 -4.19
N VAL A 28 -25.14 -26.76 -4.64
CA VAL A 28 -24.98 -25.31 -4.84
C VAL A 28 -25.88 -24.83 -5.98
N SER A 29 -25.95 -25.56 -7.10
CA SER A 29 -26.85 -25.22 -8.22
C SER A 29 -28.32 -25.31 -7.81
N ALA A 30 -28.71 -26.29 -7.00
CA ALA A 30 -30.08 -26.38 -6.48
C ALA A 30 -30.42 -25.24 -5.51
N PHE A 31 -29.46 -24.81 -4.69
CA PHE A 31 -29.64 -23.68 -3.78
C PHE A 31 -29.75 -22.35 -4.54
N LEU A 32 -28.88 -22.13 -5.53
CA LEU A 32 -28.94 -20.96 -6.42
C LEU A 32 -30.22 -20.94 -7.25
N PHE A 33 -30.64 -22.08 -7.78
CA PHE A 33 -31.91 -22.20 -8.50
C PHE A 33 -33.11 -21.96 -7.56
N GLY A 34 -33.04 -22.44 -6.32
CA GLY A 34 -34.05 -22.16 -5.30
C GLY A 34 -34.13 -20.68 -4.93
N MET A 35 -32.99 -19.99 -4.82
CA MET A 35 -32.92 -18.54 -4.62
C MET A 35 -33.48 -17.78 -5.83
N MET A 36 -33.14 -18.19 -7.06
CA MET A 36 -33.64 -17.58 -8.28
C MET A 36 -35.16 -17.78 -8.42
N CYS A 37 -35.67 -18.97 -8.12
CA CYS A 37 -37.11 -19.22 -8.05
C CYS A 37 -37.78 -18.41 -6.94
N TYR A 38 -37.14 -18.23 -5.78
CA TYR A 38 -37.65 -17.38 -4.71
C TYR A 38 -37.73 -15.90 -5.14
N VAL A 39 -36.71 -15.38 -5.82
CA VAL A 39 -36.72 -14.03 -6.39
C VAL A 39 -37.83 -13.89 -7.43
N ILE A 40 -38.00 -14.87 -8.33
CA ILE A 40 -39.10 -14.86 -9.31
C ILE A 40 -40.46 -14.88 -8.62
N VAL A 41 -40.64 -15.71 -7.58
CA VAL A 41 -41.88 -15.77 -6.79
C VAL A 41 -42.11 -14.48 -6.00
N CYS A 42 -41.06 -13.81 -5.54
CA CYS A 42 -41.15 -12.50 -4.89
C CYS A 42 -41.48 -11.39 -5.89
N GLN A 43 -40.98 -11.44 -7.12
CA GLN A 43 -41.30 -10.50 -8.22
C GLN A 43 -42.71 -10.71 -8.80
N GLU A 44 -43.24 -11.93 -8.78
CA GLU A 44 -44.61 -12.25 -9.21
C GLU A 44 -45.66 -12.08 -8.10
N LYS A 45 -45.25 -11.73 -6.87
CA LYS A 45 -46.19 -11.53 -5.77
C LYS A 45 -46.96 -10.23 -6.03
N ASN A 46 -48.29 -10.35 -6.14
CA ASN A 46 -49.24 -9.27 -6.49
C ASN A 46 -49.14 -7.97 -5.68
N ASP A 47 -48.36 -7.92 -4.59
CA ASP A 47 -48.19 -6.73 -3.73
C ASP A 47 -46.93 -5.90 -4.07
N THR A 48 -46.19 -6.22 -5.14
CA THR A 48 -44.94 -5.51 -5.53
C THR A 48 -45.07 -4.61 -6.75
N TRP A 49 -46.24 -4.57 -7.41
CA TRP A 49 -46.49 -3.68 -8.54
C TRP A 49 -47.45 -2.59 -8.08
N ILE A 50 -46.94 -1.37 -7.88
CA ILE A 50 -47.77 -0.18 -7.74
C ILE A 50 -48.32 0.08 -9.14
N THR A 51 -49.62 -0.15 -9.35
CA THR A 51 -50.29 0.25 -10.59
C THR A 51 -50.45 1.76 -10.58
N GLN A 52 -49.55 2.46 -11.27
CA GLN A 52 -49.67 3.90 -11.52
C GLN A 52 -50.33 4.13 -12.88
N THR A 53 -51.27 5.06 -12.94
CA THR A 53 -51.77 5.61 -14.20
C THR A 53 -50.65 6.44 -14.81
N ILE A 54 -50.28 6.20 -16.06
CA ILE A 54 -49.22 6.95 -16.73
C ILE A 54 -49.85 7.75 -17.86
N GLN A 55 -49.52 9.03 -17.94
CA GLN A 55 -49.87 9.87 -19.07
C GLN A 55 -48.72 9.88 -20.08
N ILE A 56 -49.06 9.62 -21.33
CA ILE A 56 -48.10 9.53 -22.43
C ILE A 56 -48.35 10.71 -23.36
N GLU A 57 -47.30 11.47 -23.67
CA GLU A 57 -47.35 12.62 -24.55
C GLU A 57 -46.35 12.47 -25.71
N PHE A 58 -46.83 12.72 -26.93
CA PHE A 58 -45.98 12.82 -28.12
C PHE A 58 -45.96 14.26 -28.61
N GLN A 59 -44.75 14.81 -28.74
CA GLN A 59 -44.54 16.17 -29.25
C GLN A 59 -44.01 16.12 -30.68
N GLY A 60 -44.67 16.85 -31.57
CA GLY A 60 -44.31 16.95 -32.98
C GLY A 60 -44.67 18.33 -33.57
N SER A 61 -44.25 18.57 -34.81
CA SER A 61 -44.42 19.86 -35.49
C SER A 61 -45.89 20.29 -35.70
N THR A 62 -46.82 19.33 -35.63
CA THR A 62 -48.26 19.51 -35.89
C THR A 62 -49.12 19.62 -34.63
N GLY A 63 -48.53 19.57 -33.44
CA GLY A 63 -49.23 19.68 -32.15
C GLY A 63 -48.89 18.55 -31.16
N VAL A 64 -49.38 18.70 -29.93
CA VAL A 64 -49.21 17.74 -28.85
C VAL A 64 -50.33 16.69 -28.91
N HIS A 65 -49.96 15.42 -28.81
CA HIS A 65 -50.91 14.30 -28.72
C HIS A 65 -50.73 13.56 -27.40
N SER A 66 -51.76 13.54 -26.55
CA SER A 66 -51.70 12.93 -25.22
C SER A 66 -52.79 11.88 -25.00
N GLY A 67 -52.52 10.90 -24.14
CA GLY A 67 -53.50 9.93 -23.66
C GLY A 67 -53.13 9.35 -22.29
N CYS A 68 -54.13 8.89 -21.54
CA CYS A 68 -53.95 8.34 -20.20
C CYS A 68 -54.20 6.83 -20.20
N TYR A 69 -53.46 6.09 -19.36
CA TYR A 69 -53.46 4.64 -19.41
C TYR A 69 -53.42 4.01 -18.03
N ASP A 70 -54.30 3.04 -17.78
CA ASP A 70 -54.34 2.27 -16.55
C ASP A 70 -54.44 0.76 -16.85
N ILE A 71 -53.85 -0.06 -15.97
CA ILE A 71 -53.91 -1.51 -16.01
C ILE A 71 -55.17 -1.96 -15.25
N ASP A 72 -56.19 -2.45 -15.96
CA ASP A 72 -57.41 -2.95 -15.30
C ASP A 72 -57.15 -4.29 -14.58
N VAL A 73 -56.99 -4.23 -13.26
CA VAL A 73 -56.79 -5.41 -12.40
C VAL A 73 -58.11 -5.99 -11.86
N ASN A 74 -59.26 -5.30 -12.03
CA ASN A 74 -60.51 -5.60 -11.32
C ASN A 74 -61.72 -5.90 -12.20
N SER A 75 -61.53 -6.26 -13.47
CA SER A 75 -62.59 -6.80 -14.33
C SER A 75 -63.09 -8.18 -13.85
N SER A 76 -63.94 -8.18 -12.82
CA SER A 76 -64.67 -9.35 -12.31
C SER A 76 -65.92 -9.71 -13.13
N ASN A 77 -66.08 -9.21 -14.37
CA ASN A 77 -67.19 -9.60 -15.24
C ASN A 77 -66.71 -10.35 -16.49
N HIS A 78 -66.84 -11.67 -16.39
CA HIS A 78 -66.61 -12.69 -17.40
C HIS A 78 -67.01 -12.31 -18.84
N LYS A 79 -66.06 -12.43 -19.77
CA LYS A 79 -66.18 -13.36 -20.92
C LYS A 79 -64.80 -13.86 -21.36
N ARG A 80 -64.58 -15.16 -21.10
CA ARG A 80 -63.44 -15.98 -21.51
C ARG A 80 -63.04 -15.74 -22.96
N TYR A 81 -61.78 -15.39 -23.19
CA TYR A 81 -61.03 -15.94 -24.33
C TYR A 81 -59.99 -16.93 -23.76
N ASN A 82 -60.31 -18.21 -23.89
CA ASN A 82 -59.41 -19.35 -23.65
C ASN A 82 -58.37 -19.33 -24.80
N SER A 83 -57.05 -19.46 -24.64
CA SER A 83 -56.35 -20.55 -23.95
C SER A 83 -54.88 -20.21 -23.59
N SER A 84 -54.48 -20.67 -22.39
CA SER A 84 -53.13 -21.01 -21.89
C SER A 84 -52.11 -19.89 -21.59
N ASN A 85 -52.20 -19.40 -20.34
CA ASN A 85 -51.12 -19.00 -19.41
C ASN A 85 -50.12 -17.91 -19.81
N HIS A 86 -50.63 -16.80 -20.36
CA HIS A 86 -49.97 -15.50 -20.18
C HIS A 86 -51.03 -14.55 -19.61
N LYS A 87 -50.88 -14.10 -18.36
CA LYS A 87 -51.66 -12.97 -17.86
C LYS A 87 -51.24 -11.76 -18.70
N ARG A 88 -52.06 -11.35 -19.66
CA ARG A 88 -51.87 -10.10 -20.38
C ARG A 88 -52.80 -9.08 -19.76
N TYR A 89 -52.24 -7.93 -19.40
CA TYR A 89 -52.97 -6.78 -18.90
C TYR A 89 -53.88 -6.25 -20.01
N ASN A 90 -55.15 -5.97 -19.67
CA ASN A 90 -56.12 -5.38 -20.59
C ASN A 90 -56.18 -3.87 -20.35
N TYR A 91 -56.05 -3.14 -21.46
CA TYR A 91 -55.88 -1.70 -21.56
C TYR A 91 -57.18 -0.90 -21.51
N ASN A 92 -57.57 -0.19 -20.44
CA ASN A 92 -58.80 0.64 -20.47
C ASN A 92 -58.51 2.15 -20.44
N ILE A 93 -59.36 2.92 -21.13
CA ILE A 93 -59.40 4.39 -21.09
C ILE A 93 -60.65 4.77 -20.30
N PHE A 94 -60.51 5.49 -19.19
CA PHE A 94 -61.64 5.99 -18.41
C PHE A 94 -62.11 7.34 -18.96
N SER A 95 -63.43 7.50 -19.12
CA SER A 95 -64.03 8.83 -19.27
C SER A 95 -65.47 8.82 -18.76
N ASP A 96 -65.72 9.59 -17.71
CA ASP A 96 -67.06 10.05 -17.33
C ASP A 96 -67.29 11.44 -17.95
N ASN A 97 -67.31 11.55 -19.28
CA ASN A 97 -68.13 12.53 -20.00
C ASN A 97 -68.04 12.34 -21.51
N SER A 98 -69.21 12.16 -22.12
CA SER A 98 -69.44 12.23 -23.56
C SER A 98 -69.09 13.61 -24.10
N ASP A 99 -68.44 13.62 -25.27
CA ASP A 99 -67.98 14.77 -26.05
C ASP A 99 -66.60 15.29 -25.67
N PHE A 100 -65.54 14.69 -26.22
CA PHE A 100 -64.38 15.33 -26.89
C PHE A 100 -63.53 14.23 -27.55
N ASN A 101 -62.84 14.56 -28.66
CA ASN A 101 -62.02 13.65 -29.49
C ASN A 101 -60.96 12.89 -28.67
N GLN A 102 -61.24 11.64 -28.27
CA GLN A 102 -60.32 10.83 -27.49
C GLN A 102 -59.46 9.96 -28.39
N THR A 103 -58.16 10.24 -28.39
CA THR A 103 -57.17 9.42 -29.10
C THR A 103 -56.83 8.18 -28.26
N LYS A 104 -57.02 6.99 -28.84
CA LYS A 104 -56.85 5.67 -28.21
C LYS A 104 -55.51 5.06 -28.62
N ILE A 105 -54.88 4.27 -27.76
CA ILE A 105 -53.66 3.51 -28.10
C ILE A 105 -53.95 2.01 -28.15
N GLY A 106 -53.51 1.33 -29.21
CA GLY A 106 -53.71 -0.10 -29.35
C GLY A 106 -52.71 -0.76 -30.28
N TYR A 107 -52.44 -2.04 -30.03
CA TYR A 107 -51.50 -2.81 -30.85
C TYR A 107 -52.20 -3.42 -32.08
N CYS A 108 -51.79 -3.00 -33.28
CA CYS A 108 -52.25 -3.68 -34.49
C CYS A 108 -51.42 -4.93 -34.77
N LYS A 109 -52.03 -6.10 -34.55
CA LYS A 109 -51.39 -7.41 -34.75
C LYS A 109 -50.95 -7.68 -36.19
N ASN A 110 -51.70 -7.21 -37.19
CA ASN A 110 -51.40 -7.46 -38.60
C ASN A 110 -50.16 -6.67 -39.06
N ASP A 111 -50.07 -5.40 -38.64
CA ASP A 111 -48.97 -4.51 -39.01
C ASP A 111 -47.79 -4.61 -38.04
N ARG A 112 -47.98 -5.30 -36.91
CA ARG A 112 -47.00 -5.49 -35.83
C ARG A 112 -46.46 -4.16 -35.32
N LYS A 113 -47.36 -3.23 -34.99
CA LYS A 113 -47.01 -1.90 -34.49
C LYS A 113 -48.06 -1.41 -33.51
N TRP A 114 -47.66 -0.56 -32.59
CA TRP A 114 -48.58 0.21 -31.76
C TRP A 114 -49.09 1.41 -32.54
N VAL A 115 -50.38 1.71 -32.39
CA VAL A 115 -51.07 2.78 -33.11
C VAL A 115 -51.85 3.60 -32.10
N LEU A 116 -51.64 4.91 -32.15
CA LEU A 116 -52.43 5.93 -31.49
C LEU A 116 -53.45 6.45 -32.51
N TYR A 117 -54.74 6.27 -32.28
CA TYR A 117 -55.80 6.51 -33.25
C TYR A 117 -57.08 7.04 -32.61
N ASN A 118 -57.78 7.93 -33.31
CA ASN A 118 -59.09 8.44 -32.95
C ASN A 118 -60.13 7.87 -33.93
N SER A 119 -60.62 6.66 -33.64
CA SER A 119 -61.63 5.96 -34.45
C SER A 119 -62.83 5.53 -33.60
N PRO A 120 -64.04 5.52 -34.17
CA PRO A 120 -65.22 4.93 -33.53
C PRO A 120 -65.15 3.39 -33.40
N ASP A 121 -64.27 2.69 -34.14
CA ASP A 121 -63.99 1.26 -33.92
C ASP A 121 -62.90 1.10 -32.84
N ASP A 122 -63.11 0.19 -31.88
CA ASP A 122 -62.14 -0.11 -30.82
C ASP A 122 -61.01 -1.02 -31.28
N LYS A 123 -60.97 -1.42 -32.56
CA LYS A 123 -59.90 -2.26 -33.11
C LYS A 123 -58.79 -1.42 -33.77
N PRO A 124 -57.55 -1.46 -33.25
CA PRO A 124 -56.45 -0.63 -33.76
C PRO A 124 -56.07 -0.94 -35.22
N CYS A 125 -56.22 -2.20 -35.66
CA CYS A 125 -55.94 -2.57 -37.05
C CYS A 125 -56.96 -2.08 -38.08
N ASN A 126 -58.10 -1.55 -37.63
CA ASN A 126 -59.16 -1.07 -38.52
C ASN A 126 -59.16 0.45 -38.68
N ALA A 127 -58.32 1.17 -37.92
CA ALA A 127 -58.19 2.61 -38.01
C ALA A 127 -57.68 3.03 -39.39
N LYS A 128 -58.34 4.02 -40.00
CA LYS A 128 -57.90 4.59 -41.28
C LYS A 128 -56.72 5.53 -41.08
N GLU A 129 -55.91 5.79 -42.11
CA GLU A 129 -54.74 6.68 -42.02
C GLU A 129 -55.06 8.06 -41.44
N ASN A 130 -56.21 8.64 -41.79
CA ASN A 130 -56.64 9.94 -41.28
C ASN A 130 -57.21 9.90 -39.85
N GLU A 131 -57.39 8.71 -39.29
CA GLU A 131 -57.79 8.46 -37.91
C GLU A 131 -56.58 8.11 -37.03
N ILE A 132 -55.40 7.89 -37.61
CA ILE A 132 -54.16 7.63 -36.87
C ILE A 132 -53.50 8.97 -36.53
N ALA A 133 -53.11 9.14 -35.27
CA ALA A 133 -52.35 10.30 -34.80
C ALA A 133 -50.84 9.98 -34.76
N ALA A 134 -50.48 8.80 -34.25
CA ALA A 134 -49.09 8.34 -34.19
C ALA A 134 -49.00 6.80 -34.27
N TYR A 135 -47.85 6.27 -34.64
CA TYR A 135 -47.58 4.83 -34.61
C TYR A 135 -46.11 4.53 -34.33
N SER A 136 -45.85 3.40 -33.66
CA SER A 136 -44.49 2.94 -33.35
C SER A 136 -43.82 2.31 -34.57
N THR A 137 -42.50 2.15 -34.53
CA THR A 137 -41.82 1.20 -35.44
C THR A 137 -42.42 -0.21 -35.35
N LYS A 138 -42.15 -1.01 -36.38
CA LYS A 138 -42.60 -2.41 -36.42
C LYS A 138 -41.94 -3.19 -35.29
N THR A 139 -42.73 -3.58 -34.30
CA THR A 139 -42.28 -4.30 -33.11
C THR A 139 -42.82 -5.72 -33.06
N ASP A 140 -41.97 -6.64 -32.63
CA ASP A 140 -42.33 -8.04 -32.48
C ASP A 140 -42.97 -8.33 -31.11
N SER A 141 -42.93 -7.34 -30.20
CA SER A 141 -43.47 -7.38 -28.84
C SER A 141 -44.90 -6.83 -28.78
N PHE A 142 -45.75 -7.49 -27.98
CA PHE A 142 -47.12 -7.02 -27.69
C PHE A 142 -47.19 -6.23 -26.38
N ASP A 143 -46.04 -5.86 -25.81
CA ASP A 143 -45.93 -5.14 -24.53
C ASP A 143 -45.61 -3.66 -24.78
N ILE A 144 -46.43 -2.78 -24.20
CA ILE A 144 -46.31 -1.33 -24.39
C ILE A 144 -45.00 -0.80 -23.78
N SER A 145 -44.55 -1.37 -22.65
CA SER A 145 -43.33 -0.94 -21.94
C SER A 145 -42.08 -1.09 -22.81
N THR A 146 -42.00 -2.17 -23.59
CA THR A 146 -40.91 -2.41 -24.55
C THR A 146 -41.00 -1.49 -25.78
N SER A 147 -42.18 -0.98 -26.11
CA SER A 147 -42.36 -0.03 -27.23
C SER A 147 -42.03 1.42 -26.87
N LEU A 148 -41.97 1.76 -25.57
CA LEU A 148 -41.60 3.11 -25.12
C LEU A 148 -40.12 3.42 -25.38
N SER A 149 -39.27 2.41 -25.61
CA SER A 149 -37.87 2.59 -26.04
C SER A 149 -37.70 2.62 -27.56
N GLU A 150 -38.78 2.51 -28.32
CA GLU A 150 -38.76 2.54 -29.79
C GLU A 150 -39.13 3.92 -30.33
N THR A 151 -38.73 4.21 -31.57
CA THR A 151 -39.04 5.49 -32.23
C THR A 151 -40.50 5.52 -32.69
N TRP A 152 -41.18 6.64 -32.45
CA TRP A 152 -42.56 6.88 -32.86
C TRP A 152 -42.65 7.86 -34.01
N TYR A 153 -43.66 7.68 -34.84
CA TYR A 153 -43.90 8.52 -36.00
C TYR A 153 -45.32 9.07 -36.01
N SER A 154 -45.49 10.30 -36.50
CA SER A 154 -46.80 10.86 -36.80
C SER A 154 -47.45 10.15 -37.99
N ALA A 155 -48.73 10.41 -38.25
CA ALA A 155 -49.39 9.97 -39.48
C ALA A 155 -48.75 10.49 -40.78
N SER A 156 -47.96 11.58 -40.69
CA SER A 156 -47.16 12.14 -41.80
C SER A 156 -45.72 11.60 -41.87
N ASN A 157 -45.37 10.59 -41.07
CA ASN A 157 -44.03 9.97 -40.96
C ASN A 157 -42.93 10.86 -40.37
N GLU A 158 -43.27 11.86 -39.57
CA GLU A 158 -42.27 12.64 -38.82
C GLU A 158 -41.95 11.95 -37.49
N PRO A 159 -40.68 11.86 -37.07
CA PRO A 159 -40.32 11.31 -35.78
C PRO A 159 -40.90 12.16 -34.64
N LEU A 160 -41.44 11.51 -33.62
CA LEU A 160 -42.04 12.14 -32.44
C LEU A 160 -41.19 11.87 -31.20
N ASP A 161 -41.02 12.89 -30.37
CA ASP A 161 -40.41 12.74 -29.06
C ASP A 161 -41.48 12.32 -28.04
N LEU A 162 -41.15 11.30 -27.25
CA LEU A 162 -42.03 10.68 -26.27
C LEU A 162 -41.68 11.18 -24.87
N VAL A 163 -42.68 11.70 -24.15
CA VAL A 163 -42.56 12.17 -22.77
C VAL A 163 -43.55 11.42 -21.88
N LEU A 164 -43.10 11.00 -20.69
CA LEU A 164 -43.91 10.31 -19.70
C LEU A 164 -44.13 11.22 -18.49
N PHE A 165 -45.37 11.25 -18.01
CA PHE A 165 -45.75 11.98 -16.80
C PHE A 165 -46.46 11.05 -15.82
N GLU A 166 -46.05 11.12 -14.54
CA GLU A 166 -46.79 10.54 -13.41
C GLU A 166 -47.77 11.60 -12.87
N PRO A 167 -49.09 11.36 -12.90
CA PRO A 167 -50.07 12.26 -12.28
C PRO A 167 -50.03 12.13 -10.75
N ASP A 168 -50.17 13.26 -10.04
CA ASP A 168 -50.15 13.32 -8.57
C ASP A 168 -51.22 12.40 -7.91
N ASP A 169 -50.81 11.74 -6.83
CA ASP A 169 -51.41 10.52 -6.24
C ASP A 169 -52.87 10.64 -5.72
N ASP A 170 -53.49 11.83 -5.73
CA ASP A 170 -54.80 12.07 -5.09
C ASP A 170 -55.95 12.45 -6.05
N SER A 171 -55.75 12.51 -7.38
CA SER A 171 -56.85 12.69 -8.33
C SER A 171 -56.83 11.63 -9.44
N LYS A 172 -57.73 10.63 -9.35
CA LYS A 172 -57.98 9.62 -10.40
C LYS A 172 -58.67 10.17 -11.66
N ASP A 173 -58.62 11.47 -11.92
CA ASP A 173 -59.25 12.08 -13.08
C ASP A 173 -58.19 12.71 -13.98
N CYS A 174 -58.02 12.12 -15.17
CA CYS A 174 -57.12 12.63 -16.18
C CYS A 174 -57.78 13.79 -16.93
N TYR A 175 -57.49 15.03 -16.53
CA TYR A 175 -57.94 16.23 -17.23
C TYR A 175 -56.83 16.79 -18.12
N SER A 176 -57.06 16.82 -19.43
CA SER A 176 -56.20 17.55 -20.36
C SER A 176 -56.43 19.06 -20.22
N ASN A 177 -55.36 19.84 -20.03
CA ASN A 177 -55.07 21.13 -20.66
C ASN A 177 -54.28 22.05 -19.72
N VAL A 178 -53.01 22.31 -20.01
CA VAL A 178 -52.33 23.54 -19.58
C VAL A 178 -51.30 23.95 -20.63
N ASP A 179 -51.70 24.65 -21.71
CA ASP A 179 -50.73 25.47 -22.47
C ASP A 179 -51.35 26.52 -23.42
N ASP A 180 -52.04 27.54 -22.89
CA ASP A 180 -52.35 28.75 -23.67
C ASP A 180 -51.91 30.07 -23.01
N GLY A 181 -51.29 30.01 -21.83
CA GLY A 181 -50.82 31.20 -21.13
C GLY A 181 -51.93 32.18 -20.74
N ILE A 182 -53.20 31.77 -20.69
CA ILE A 182 -54.33 32.59 -20.24
C ILE A 182 -54.78 32.12 -18.85
N CYS A 183 -54.70 33.01 -17.86
CA CYS A 183 -55.20 32.74 -16.50
C CYS A 183 -56.67 32.29 -16.52
N ASN A 184 -56.93 31.05 -16.15
CA ASN A 184 -58.29 30.50 -16.12
C ASN A 184 -59.05 31.02 -14.89
N VAL A 185 -60.12 31.77 -15.13
CA VAL A 185 -60.97 32.43 -14.13
C VAL A 185 -61.63 31.43 -13.16
N PHE A 186 -61.68 30.14 -13.50
CA PHE A 186 -62.18 29.08 -12.63
C PHE A 186 -61.41 29.00 -11.30
N PHE A 187 -60.08 29.20 -11.31
CA PHE A 187 -59.22 29.14 -10.12
C PHE A 187 -59.26 30.39 -9.24
N ASN A 188 -59.92 31.48 -9.69
CA ASN A 188 -60.08 32.72 -8.93
C ASN A 188 -61.42 32.82 -8.20
N LYS A 189 -62.16 31.71 -8.06
CA LYS A 189 -63.34 31.67 -7.20
C LYS A 189 -62.92 31.64 -5.72
N PRO A 190 -63.59 32.41 -4.83
CA PRO A 190 -63.23 32.50 -3.41
C PRO A 190 -63.20 31.16 -2.66
N GLU A 191 -63.88 30.15 -3.21
CA GLU A 191 -64.08 28.82 -2.65
C GLU A 191 -62.94 27.84 -2.98
N LEU A 192 -62.05 28.17 -3.92
CA LEU A 192 -60.92 27.34 -4.38
C LEU A 192 -59.55 27.97 -4.09
N LYS A 193 -59.48 28.87 -3.11
CA LYS A 193 -58.22 29.47 -2.63
C LYS A 193 -57.35 28.41 -1.92
N PHE A 194 -56.56 27.67 -2.68
CA PHE A 194 -55.29 27.17 -2.15
C PHE A 194 -54.27 28.31 -2.21
N ASP A 195 -53.53 28.46 -1.11
CA ASP A 195 -52.31 29.26 -0.86
C ASP A 195 -52.17 30.75 -1.22
N GLY A 196 -53.20 31.43 -1.71
CA GLY A 196 -53.18 32.91 -1.71
C GLY A 196 -52.66 33.58 -2.99
N GLY A 197 -52.93 33.00 -4.15
CA GLY A 197 -53.03 33.76 -5.40
C GLY A 197 -51.74 33.93 -6.17
N ASP A 198 -51.04 32.83 -6.46
CA ASP A 198 -49.81 32.82 -7.27
C ASP A 198 -50.03 32.31 -8.72
N CYS A 199 -51.14 32.68 -9.36
CA CYS A 199 -51.37 32.30 -10.77
C CYS A 199 -50.47 33.03 -11.79
N CYS A 200 -49.46 33.79 -11.37
CA CYS A 200 -48.46 34.37 -12.27
C CYS A 200 -47.01 34.11 -11.86
N ALA A 201 -46.74 33.40 -10.78
CA ALA A 201 -45.39 33.32 -10.22
C ALA A 201 -44.52 32.18 -10.79
N THR A 202 -45.09 31.15 -11.42
CA THR A 202 -44.37 29.86 -11.56
C THR A 202 -44.38 29.18 -12.93
N THR A 203 -44.84 29.82 -14.01
CA THR A 203 -44.87 29.14 -15.32
C THR A 203 -44.13 29.91 -16.41
N CYS A 204 -42.80 29.85 -16.35
CA CYS A 204 -41.96 30.14 -17.50
C CYS A 204 -40.67 29.32 -17.44
N ASN A 205 -40.62 28.18 -18.12
CA ASN A 205 -39.48 27.24 -18.04
C ASN A 205 -38.68 27.15 -19.36
N HIS A 206 -38.56 28.26 -20.09
CA HIS A 206 -37.75 28.32 -21.31
C HIS A 206 -36.71 29.44 -21.26
N THR A 207 -35.56 29.21 -21.91
CA THR A 207 -34.43 30.14 -22.05
C THR A 207 -34.78 31.33 -22.94
N GLY A 208 -35.63 32.21 -22.43
CA GLY A 208 -36.19 33.34 -23.16
C GLY A 208 -37.24 34.14 -22.39
N CYS A 209 -37.60 33.72 -21.17
CA CYS A 209 -38.53 34.50 -20.36
C CYS A 209 -37.94 35.88 -20.03
N GLY A 210 -38.75 36.95 -20.13
CA GLY A 210 -38.31 38.31 -19.83
C GLY A 210 -37.34 38.97 -20.84
N LYS A 211 -36.83 38.24 -21.85
CA LYS A 211 -35.81 38.71 -22.81
C LYS A 211 -36.24 39.91 -23.68
N GLY A 212 -37.54 40.23 -23.70
CA GLY A 212 -38.10 41.39 -24.41
C GLY A 212 -38.29 42.66 -23.55
N VAL A 213 -38.26 42.57 -22.22
CA VAL A 213 -38.66 43.68 -21.34
C VAL A 213 -37.46 44.44 -20.76
N PHE A 214 -36.31 43.79 -20.59
CA PHE A 214 -35.12 44.39 -19.95
C PHE A 214 -34.00 44.82 -20.90
N ASN A 215 -34.21 44.76 -22.23
CA ASN A 215 -33.23 45.16 -23.25
C ASN A 215 -32.80 46.66 -23.24
N SER A 216 -33.00 47.40 -22.14
CA SER A 216 -32.57 48.80 -22.03
C SER A 216 -32.12 49.31 -20.66
N LYS A 217 -32.13 48.50 -19.58
CA LYS A 217 -31.57 48.95 -18.28
C LYS A 217 -30.23 48.26 -18.03
N SER A 218 -29.15 49.04 -18.05
CA SER A 218 -27.83 48.59 -17.60
C SER A 218 -27.81 48.55 -16.07
N LEU A 219 -27.32 47.45 -15.49
CA LEU A 219 -27.03 47.35 -14.06
C LEU A 219 -25.52 47.58 -13.86
N PHE A 220 -25.14 48.51 -13.00
CA PHE A 220 -23.76 48.98 -12.78
C PHE A 220 -23.05 49.39 -14.09
N GLY A 221 -23.81 49.94 -15.05
CA GLY A 221 -23.30 50.31 -16.38
C GLY A 221 -23.07 49.14 -17.35
N THR A 222 -23.49 47.92 -17.00
CA THR A 222 -23.34 46.70 -17.82
C THR A 222 -24.70 46.15 -18.28
N VAL A 223 -24.73 45.51 -19.45
CA VAL A 223 -25.96 44.90 -19.99
C VAL A 223 -26.15 43.52 -19.35
N ILE A 224 -27.37 43.22 -18.90
CA ILE A 224 -27.74 41.91 -18.35
C ILE A 224 -27.66 40.86 -19.47
N GLU A 225 -26.87 39.80 -19.26
CA GLU A 225 -26.62 38.76 -20.29
C GLU A 225 -27.71 37.67 -20.31
N SER A 226 -28.25 37.32 -19.14
CA SER A 226 -29.32 36.34 -18.95
C SER A 226 -29.95 36.49 -17.56
N GLY A 227 -31.17 35.96 -17.39
CA GLY A 227 -31.89 35.95 -16.11
C GLY A 227 -33.35 35.56 -16.33
N ASP A 228 -34.02 35.06 -15.30
CA ASP A 228 -35.39 34.52 -15.38
C ASP A 228 -36.46 35.62 -15.31
N GLY A 229 -36.10 36.86 -15.68
CA GLY A 229 -36.79 38.10 -15.34
C GLY A 229 -38.31 38.09 -15.47
N TYR A 230 -39.00 38.76 -14.53
CA TYR A 230 -40.46 38.90 -14.48
C TYR A 230 -41.05 39.66 -15.69
N PRO A 231 -42.08 39.13 -16.36
CA PRO A 231 -42.90 39.90 -17.30
C PRO A 231 -44.17 40.46 -16.60
N ASN A 232 -44.34 41.78 -16.61
CA ASN A 232 -45.61 42.52 -16.55
C ASN A 232 -46.77 41.95 -15.69
N CYS A 233 -46.54 41.56 -14.44
CA CYS A 233 -47.63 41.41 -13.48
C CYS A 233 -48.07 42.78 -12.98
N LYS A 234 -49.17 43.30 -13.51
CA LYS A 234 -49.93 44.35 -12.81
C LYS A 234 -50.84 43.66 -11.80
N ASP A 235 -50.28 43.27 -10.66
CA ASP A 235 -51.08 43.17 -9.45
C ASP A 235 -51.24 44.59 -8.90
N PRO A 236 -52.46 45.15 -8.81
CA PRO A 236 -52.68 46.47 -8.25
C PRO A 236 -52.36 46.58 -6.76
N ASP A 237 -52.12 45.47 -6.04
CA ASP A 237 -51.95 45.45 -4.58
C ASP A 237 -50.67 44.75 -4.04
N SER A 238 -49.69 44.36 -4.89
CA SER A 238 -48.44 43.77 -4.39
C SER A 238 -47.32 44.81 -4.18
N ASN A 239 -46.93 44.98 -2.90
CA ASN A 239 -45.74 45.75 -2.49
C ASN A 239 -44.47 45.06 -3.02
N VAL A 240 -44.00 45.43 -4.21
CA VAL A 240 -42.69 45.02 -4.72
C VAL A 240 -41.61 45.48 -3.73
N LYS A 241 -40.81 44.54 -3.22
CA LYS A 241 -39.69 44.81 -2.31
C LYS A 241 -38.42 45.04 -3.13
N SER A 242 -37.56 45.94 -2.68
CA SER A 242 -36.29 46.25 -3.37
C SER A 242 -35.10 46.12 -2.42
N VAL A 243 -34.02 45.53 -2.91
CA VAL A 243 -32.71 45.49 -2.25
C VAL A 243 -31.78 46.51 -2.89
N ALA A 244 -30.93 47.13 -2.08
CA ALA A 244 -29.80 47.93 -2.55
C ALA A 244 -28.54 47.06 -2.50
N ILE A 245 -27.89 46.90 -3.65
CA ILE A 245 -26.68 46.09 -3.84
C ILE A 245 -25.50 47.03 -4.02
N GLU A 246 -24.54 47.01 -3.10
CA GLU A 246 -23.31 47.79 -3.14
C GLU A 246 -22.11 46.88 -3.39
N ILE A 247 -21.30 47.18 -4.41
CA ILE A 247 -20.04 46.47 -4.65
C ILE A 247 -18.92 47.24 -3.95
N ASN A 248 -18.49 46.78 -2.79
CA ASN A 248 -17.51 47.46 -1.94
C ASN A 248 -16.11 47.55 -2.57
N SER A 249 -15.65 46.47 -3.23
CA SER A 249 -14.34 46.45 -3.87
C SER A 249 -14.25 45.35 -4.92
N ILE A 250 -13.49 45.59 -6.00
CA ILE A 250 -13.12 44.59 -7.01
C ILE A 250 -11.61 44.60 -7.20
N SER A 251 -10.97 43.44 -7.08
CA SER A 251 -9.57 43.20 -7.40
C SER A 251 -9.48 42.19 -8.54
N MET A 252 -8.83 42.55 -9.64
CA MET A 252 -8.69 41.69 -10.83
C MET A 252 -7.40 41.97 -11.56
N ASN A 253 -6.83 40.92 -12.17
CA ASN A 253 -5.49 40.96 -12.75
C ASN A 253 -5.48 41.40 -14.23
N ASP A 254 -6.64 41.38 -14.89
CA ASP A 254 -6.85 41.85 -16.27
C ASP A 254 -8.25 42.48 -16.37
N SER A 255 -8.33 43.62 -17.04
CA SER A 255 -9.55 44.41 -17.21
C SER A 255 -10.35 44.07 -18.48
N GLU A 256 -9.83 43.20 -19.36
CA GLU A 256 -10.46 42.89 -20.65
C GLU A 256 -11.23 41.55 -20.70
N SER A 257 -11.26 40.78 -19.61
CA SER A 257 -11.85 39.44 -19.58
C SER A 257 -13.38 39.43 -19.35
N LYS A 258 -14.13 38.60 -20.10
CA LYS A 258 -15.60 38.47 -20.03
C LYS A 258 -16.07 37.49 -18.93
N PHE A 259 -15.80 37.79 -17.67
CA PHE A 259 -16.36 37.01 -16.56
C PHE A 259 -17.79 37.44 -16.28
N THR A 260 -18.66 36.53 -15.86
CA THR A 260 -20.03 36.86 -15.44
C THR A 260 -20.23 36.63 -13.95
N LEU A 261 -20.89 37.58 -13.30
CA LEU A 261 -21.43 37.45 -11.96
C LEU A 261 -22.91 37.10 -12.05
N LYS A 262 -23.32 36.09 -11.30
CA LYS A 262 -24.70 35.64 -11.20
C LYS A 262 -25.29 36.05 -9.86
N PHE A 263 -26.45 36.70 -9.86
CA PHE A 263 -27.17 37.08 -8.64
C PHE A 263 -28.34 36.12 -8.42
N GLU A 264 -28.33 35.45 -7.28
CA GLU A 264 -29.29 34.42 -6.90
C GLU A 264 -29.99 34.82 -5.59
N CYS A 265 -31.30 34.61 -5.50
CA CYS A 265 -32.06 34.77 -4.26
C CYS A 265 -32.89 33.52 -4.00
N ASP A 266 -32.74 32.90 -2.82
CA ASP A 266 -33.48 31.69 -2.41
C ASP A 266 -33.39 30.50 -3.39
N GLY A 267 -32.34 30.42 -4.19
CA GLY A 267 -32.13 29.35 -5.18
C GLY A 267 -32.54 29.72 -6.61
N ASP A 268 -33.15 30.88 -6.83
CA ASP A 268 -33.57 31.35 -8.16
C ASP A 268 -32.59 32.37 -8.74
N ASP A 269 -32.24 32.19 -10.02
CA ASP A 269 -31.27 32.99 -10.74
C ASP A 269 -31.91 34.25 -11.35
N LEU A 270 -31.78 35.37 -10.64
CA LEU A 270 -32.47 36.59 -11.04
C LEU A 270 -31.81 37.28 -12.25
N PHE A 271 -30.47 37.37 -12.26
CA PHE A 271 -29.72 37.93 -13.39
C PHE A 271 -28.24 37.53 -13.40
N SER A 272 -27.63 37.63 -14.58
CA SER A 272 -26.18 37.53 -14.79
C SER A 272 -25.66 38.79 -15.50
N ILE A 273 -24.56 39.36 -15.00
CA ILE A 273 -23.91 40.57 -15.56
C ILE A 273 -22.42 40.34 -15.74
N PRO A 274 -21.79 40.95 -16.77
CA PRO A 274 -20.36 40.84 -16.95
C PRO A 274 -19.63 41.64 -15.87
N LEU A 275 -18.60 41.05 -15.29
CA LEU A 275 -17.79 41.65 -14.25
C LEU A 275 -16.90 42.75 -14.85
N ASN A 276 -16.98 43.94 -14.27
CA ASN A 276 -16.22 45.10 -14.73
C ASN A 276 -15.67 45.88 -13.54
N GLN A 277 -14.40 46.30 -13.59
CA GLN A 277 -13.77 47.03 -12.49
C GLN A 277 -14.45 48.38 -12.18
N SER A 278 -15.17 48.96 -13.16
CA SER A 278 -15.98 50.16 -12.95
C SER A 278 -17.19 49.96 -12.03
N MET A 279 -17.55 48.73 -11.70
CA MET A 279 -18.65 48.43 -10.77
C MET A 279 -18.25 48.68 -9.30
N ALA A 280 -16.95 48.75 -8.97
CA ALA A 280 -16.49 48.96 -7.60
C ALA A 280 -16.91 50.33 -7.04
N ASN A 281 -17.32 50.35 -5.78
CA ASN A 281 -17.88 51.50 -5.04
C ASN A 281 -19.17 52.07 -5.64
N ASN A 282 -19.93 51.27 -6.41
CA ASN A 282 -21.26 51.65 -6.89
C ASN A 282 -22.35 50.85 -6.17
N MET A 283 -23.52 51.47 -6.04
CA MET A 283 -24.71 50.90 -5.44
C MET A 283 -25.88 51.01 -6.41
N GLU A 284 -26.63 49.93 -6.61
CA GLU A 284 -27.86 49.92 -7.40
C GLU A 284 -29.00 49.19 -6.71
N GLU A 285 -30.23 49.64 -6.98
CA GLU A 285 -31.44 49.05 -6.44
C GLU A 285 -32.03 48.03 -7.41
N PHE A 286 -32.35 46.83 -6.90
CA PHE A 286 -32.93 45.74 -7.66
C PHE A 286 -34.22 45.22 -7.00
N PRO A 287 -35.33 45.04 -7.74
CA PRO A 287 -36.56 44.49 -7.20
C PRO A 287 -36.43 42.97 -6.96
N VAL A 288 -36.91 42.50 -5.81
CA VAL A 288 -36.93 41.07 -5.43
C VAL A 288 -38.34 40.63 -5.03
N PRO A 289 -38.75 39.40 -5.37
CA PRO A 289 -40.13 38.93 -5.16
C PRO A 289 -40.50 38.75 -3.68
N ARG A 290 -39.53 38.39 -2.84
CA ARG A 290 -39.67 38.31 -1.38
C ARG A 290 -38.35 38.68 -0.70
N TRP A 291 -38.39 38.92 0.61
CA TRP A 291 -37.15 39.04 1.39
C TRP A 291 -36.53 37.64 1.52
N GLY A 292 -35.67 37.29 0.57
CA GLY A 292 -34.93 36.03 0.52
C GLY A 292 -33.46 36.20 0.84
N ASN A 293 -32.74 35.08 0.98
CA ASN A 293 -31.29 35.06 1.10
C ASN A 293 -30.67 35.27 -0.29
N CYS A 294 -30.28 36.51 -0.58
CA CYS A 294 -29.71 36.90 -1.86
C CYS A 294 -28.17 36.91 -1.79
N THR A 295 -27.50 36.34 -2.79
CA THR A 295 -26.04 36.28 -2.89
C THR A 295 -25.56 36.33 -4.34
N PHE A 296 -24.32 36.74 -4.55
CA PHE A 296 -23.63 36.57 -5.84
C PHE A 296 -22.87 35.23 -5.88
N LYS A 297 -22.80 34.63 -7.08
CA LYS A 297 -21.97 33.47 -7.40
C LYS A 297 -21.21 33.69 -8.72
N PRO A 298 -20.08 32.98 -8.94
CA PRO A 298 -19.41 32.99 -10.24
C PRO A 298 -20.32 32.38 -11.33
N GLY A 299 -20.40 33.02 -12.49
CA GLY A 299 -21.09 32.47 -13.66
C GLY A 299 -20.28 31.39 -14.39
N GLU A 300 -20.92 30.66 -15.31
CA GLU A 300 -20.25 29.64 -16.13
C GLU A 300 -19.20 30.28 -17.04
N ASN A 301 -17.95 29.86 -16.88
CA ASN A 301 -16.81 30.58 -17.45
C ASN A 301 -16.35 29.99 -18.79
N PRO A 302 -15.97 30.84 -19.78
CA PRO A 302 -15.35 30.41 -21.03
C PRO A 302 -13.95 29.82 -20.82
N GLN A 303 -13.53 28.96 -21.75
CA GLN A 303 -12.34 28.10 -21.78
C GLN A 303 -10.94 28.77 -21.70
N ASP A 304 -10.79 29.99 -21.14
CA ASP A 304 -9.52 30.71 -21.10
C ASP A 304 -8.84 30.70 -19.70
N ASN A 305 -7.58 30.25 -19.67
CA ASN A 305 -6.88 29.66 -18.52
C ASN A 305 -5.88 30.59 -17.77
N GLU A 306 -6.01 31.91 -17.79
CA GLU A 306 -4.94 32.81 -17.27
C GLU A 306 -5.33 33.91 -16.25
N PHE A 307 -6.50 33.87 -15.59
CA PHE A 307 -6.96 35.01 -14.77
C PHE A 307 -7.42 34.68 -13.33
N SER A 308 -7.38 35.68 -12.44
CA SER A 308 -7.99 35.65 -11.10
C SER A 308 -8.65 36.98 -10.72
N TRP A 309 -9.74 36.92 -9.97
CA TRP A 309 -10.47 38.09 -9.48
C TRP A 309 -11.16 37.85 -8.13
N GLU A 310 -11.46 38.93 -7.41
CA GLU A 310 -12.07 38.94 -6.07
C GLU A 310 -13.01 40.15 -5.89
N ILE A 311 -14.15 39.94 -5.24
CA ILE A 311 -15.19 40.95 -5.02
C ILE A 311 -15.74 40.86 -3.60
N ASN A 312 -15.88 42.02 -2.97
CA ASN A 312 -16.64 42.20 -1.74
C ASN A 312 -17.88 43.04 -2.03
N TYR A 313 -19.04 42.65 -1.51
CA TYR A 313 -20.31 43.34 -1.74
C TYR A 313 -21.22 43.30 -0.50
N THR A 314 -22.16 44.23 -0.45
CA THR A 314 -23.16 44.36 0.61
C THR A 314 -24.55 44.47 -0.01
N ILE A 315 -25.52 43.76 0.56
CA ILE A 315 -26.93 43.81 0.18
C ILE A 315 -27.70 44.35 1.37
N SER A 316 -28.50 45.40 1.16
CA SER A 316 -29.31 46.04 2.19
C SER A 316 -30.74 46.29 1.70
N ARG A 317 -31.65 46.71 2.57
CA ARG A 317 -33.01 47.11 2.17
C ARG A 317 -32.99 48.48 1.52
N ALA A 318 -33.60 48.63 0.34
CA ALA A 318 -33.61 49.90 -0.40
C ALA A 318 -34.40 51.04 0.30
N ILE A 319 -35.30 50.72 1.23
CA ILE A 319 -36.19 51.71 1.87
C ILE A 319 -35.44 52.59 2.89
N ASP A 320 -34.36 52.07 3.51
CA ASP A 320 -33.64 52.79 4.57
C ASP A 320 -32.11 52.73 4.49
N ASN A 321 -31.52 51.90 3.62
CA ASN A 321 -30.07 51.68 3.46
C ASN A 321 -29.31 51.42 4.79
N ALA A 322 -30.03 51.15 5.88
CA ALA A 322 -29.48 51.05 7.23
C ALA A 322 -29.47 49.60 7.73
N HIS A 323 -30.34 48.75 7.17
CA HIS A 323 -30.41 47.33 7.50
C HIS A 323 -29.67 46.51 6.44
N ILE A 324 -28.42 46.18 6.75
CA ILE A 324 -27.61 45.20 6.00
C ILE A 324 -28.29 43.83 6.11
N LEU A 325 -28.68 43.28 4.96
CA LEU A 325 -29.26 41.95 4.84
C LEU A 325 -28.16 40.88 4.71
N HIS A 326 -27.10 41.19 3.96
CA HIS A 326 -25.98 40.28 3.72
C HIS A 326 -24.71 41.05 3.34
N GLU A 327 -23.57 40.62 3.87
CA GLU A 327 -22.24 40.99 3.36
C GLU A 327 -21.61 39.73 2.79
N GLY A 328 -21.13 39.81 1.55
CA GLY A 328 -20.66 38.67 0.81
C GLY A 328 -19.29 38.92 0.16
N HIS A 329 -18.57 37.83 -0.03
CA HIS A 329 -17.29 37.78 -0.72
C HIS A 329 -17.32 36.67 -1.76
N VAL A 330 -16.92 36.97 -2.99
CA VAL A 330 -16.82 36.00 -4.09
C VAL A 330 -15.48 36.20 -4.81
N SER A 331 -14.76 35.11 -5.05
CA SER A 331 -13.49 35.13 -5.78
C SER A 331 -13.33 33.92 -6.70
N MET A 332 -12.49 34.08 -7.72
CA MET A 332 -12.10 33.03 -8.66
C MET A 332 -10.58 33.10 -8.87
N LYS A 333 -9.87 31.96 -8.72
CA LYS A 333 -8.40 31.86 -8.88
C LYS A 333 -8.03 30.82 -9.94
N LYS A 334 -6.87 31.02 -10.58
CA LYS A 334 -6.26 30.23 -11.66
C LYS A 334 -6.32 28.70 -11.42
N PRO A 335 -6.67 27.88 -12.43
CA PRO A 335 -6.48 26.44 -12.39
C PRO A 335 -5.08 26.07 -12.94
N THR A 336 -4.02 26.30 -12.17
CA THR A 336 -2.73 25.60 -12.37
C THR A 336 -2.28 24.82 -11.14
N GLU A 337 -3.17 24.59 -10.18
CA GLU A 337 -2.80 24.11 -8.84
C GLU A 337 -3.75 23.06 -8.24
N TYR A 338 -4.57 22.37 -9.04
CA TYR A 338 -5.49 21.39 -8.45
C TYR A 338 -4.80 20.14 -7.87
N PHE A 339 -3.48 19.97 -8.08
CA PHE A 339 -2.64 19.00 -7.35
C PHE A 339 -1.42 19.59 -6.61
N SER A 340 -1.25 20.91 -6.58
CA SER A 340 -0.34 21.55 -5.61
C SER A 340 -1.07 22.12 -4.38
N VAL A 341 -2.41 22.23 -4.42
CA VAL A 341 -3.23 22.83 -3.33
C VAL A 341 -4.22 21.85 -2.67
N TYR A 342 -4.40 20.61 -3.17
CA TYR A 342 -4.81 19.55 -2.24
C TYR A 342 -3.60 19.22 -1.40
N ASN A 343 -3.48 19.91 -0.27
CA ASN A 343 -2.56 19.53 0.77
C ASN A 343 -3.06 18.19 1.34
N ILE A 344 -2.75 17.10 0.67
CA ILE A 344 -3.04 15.76 1.19
C ILE A 344 -2.29 15.58 2.53
N SER A 345 -1.34 16.46 2.90
CA SER A 345 -0.76 16.45 4.25
C SER A 345 -1.76 16.70 5.37
N ASP A 346 -2.92 17.32 5.09
CA ASP A 346 -3.97 17.54 6.09
C ASP A 346 -4.96 16.37 6.14
N GLU A 347 -4.99 15.53 5.10
CA GLU A 347 -5.75 14.28 5.14
C GLU A 347 -4.89 13.16 5.71
N THR A 348 -5.42 12.47 6.71
CA THR A 348 -4.77 11.32 7.31
C THR A 348 -5.01 10.04 6.52
N SER A 349 -5.72 10.05 5.39
CA SER A 349 -6.03 8.85 4.59
C SER A 349 -6.32 9.21 3.13
N LEU A 350 -6.14 8.26 2.21
CA LEU A 350 -6.52 8.44 0.80
C LEU A 350 -8.03 8.27 0.62
N SER A 351 -8.69 9.24 -0.02
CA SER A 351 -10.11 9.20 -0.36
C SER A 351 -10.43 8.15 -1.44
N SER A 352 -11.61 7.52 -1.35
CA SER A 352 -12.13 6.65 -2.43
C SER A 352 -12.40 7.42 -3.73
N ARG A 353 -12.50 8.75 -3.67
CA ARG A 353 -12.68 9.60 -4.86
C ARG A 353 -11.37 9.88 -5.60
N ILE A 354 -10.25 9.31 -5.18
CA ILE A 354 -8.94 9.50 -5.82
C ILE A 354 -8.99 9.25 -7.33
N GLY A 355 -9.81 8.28 -7.75
CA GLY A 355 -10.06 7.94 -9.15
C GLY A 355 -10.82 8.97 -9.95
N ASP A 356 -11.59 9.86 -9.32
CA ASP A 356 -12.30 10.94 -10.02
C ASP A 356 -11.35 12.08 -10.36
N PHE A 357 -10.37 12.32 -9.49
CA PHE A 357 -9.53 13.51 -9.54
C PHE A 357 -8.21 13.26 -10.27
N LEU A 358 -7.58 12.10 -10.10
CA LEU A 358 -6.21 11.83 -10.57
C LEU A 358 -6.13 11.06 -11.91
N GLN A 359 -7.20 11.00 -12.71
CA GLN A 359 -7.26 10.12 -13.90
C GLN A 359 -6.11 10.33 -14.90
N ASP A 360 -5.58 11.54 -14.99
CA ASP A 360 -4.51 11.92 -15.92
C ASP A 360 -3.09 11.83 -15.32
N VAL A 361 -2.97 11.44 -14.05
CA VAL A 361 -1.68 11.41 -13.36
C VAL A 361 -0.85 10.21 -13.78
N THR A 362 0.43 10.49 -14.04
CA THR A 362 1.45 9.50 -14.46
C THR A 362 2.40 9.13 -13.33
N ASP A 363 2.51 9.97 -12.31
CA ASP A 363 3.38 9.75 -11.15
C ASP A 363 2.65 10.19 -9.87
N LEU A 364 2.44 9.27 -8.93
CA LEU A 364 1.88 9.55 -7.61
C LEU A 364 2.91 9.20 -6.54
N THR A 365 3.45 10.22 -5.88
CA THR A 365 4.49 10.09 -4.84
C THR A 365 4.02 10.71 -3.53
N LEU A 366 3.74 9.87 -2.54
CA LEU A 366 3.25 10.24 -1.21
C LEU A 366 4.16 9.65 -0.13
N THR A 367 5.46 9.92 -0.18
CA THR A 367 6.43 9.34 0.76
C THR A 367 6.61 10.22 2.01
N ASN A 368 6.70 9.62 3.20
CA ASN A 368 6.91 10.32 4.49
C ASN A 368 5.84 11.38 4.79
N LYS A 369 4.55 11.03 4.66
CA LYS A 369 3.44 11.98 4.85
C LYS A 369 2.50 11.66 6.02
N GLY A 370 2.69 10.53 6.69
CA GLY A 370 1.86 10.13 7.83
C GLY A 370 0.46 9.66 7.42
N PHE A 371 0.29 9.20 6.18
CA PHE A 371 -0.98 8.61 5.74
C PHE A 371 -1.32 7.35 6.52
N THR A 372 -2.57 7.21 6.91
CA THR A 372 -3.17 6.08 7.61
C THR A 372 -4.34 5.52 6.80
N GLY A 373 -4.96 4.45 7.30
CA GLY A 373 -6.10 3.81 6.64
C GLY A 373 -5.68 2.89 5.50
N THR A 374 -6.66 2.39 4.75
CA THR A 374 -6.43 1.41 3.67
C THR A 374 -6.18 2.08 2.33
N LEU A 375 -5.46 1.41 1.43
CA LEU A 375 -5.39 1.83 0.03
C LEU A 375 -6.73 1.56 -0.66
N PRO A 376 -7.47 2.60 -1.12
CA PRO A 376 -8.78 2.42 -1.76
C PRO A 376 -8.67 1.63 -3.07
N THR A 377 -9.71 0.86 -3.42
CA THR A 377 -9.76 0.06 -4.65
C THR A 377 -9.78 0.94 -5.90
N GLU A 378 -10.28 2.17 -5.77
CA GLU A 378 -10.32 3.18 -6.83
C GLU A 378 -8.93 3.60 -7.30
N ILE A 379 -7.85 3.25 -6.59
CA ILE A 379 -6.48 3.41 -7.10
C ILE A 379 -6.30 2.72 -8.46
N GLY A 380 -7.02 1.62 -8.72
CA GLY A 380 -6.95 0.89 -9.99
C GLY A 380 -7.52 1.65 -11.19
N SER A 381 -8.27 2.74 -10.96
CA SER A 381 -8.77 3.62 -12.03
C SER A 381 -7.68 4.51 -12.64
N LEU A 382 -6.56 4.69 -11.94
CA LEU A 382 -5.44 5.57 -12.35
C LEU A 382 -4.53 4.91 -13.38
N THR A 383 -5.13 4.38 -14.45
CA THR A 383 -4.49 3.50 -15.45
C THR A 383 -3.34 4.15 -16.23
N LYS A 384 -3.20 5.48 -16.17
CA LYS A 384 -2.08 6.22 -16.75
C LYS A 384 -0.82 6.23 -15.87
N LEU A 385 -0.91 5.77 -14.62
CA LEU A 385 0.24 5.73 -13.71
C LEU A 385 1.38 4.87 -14.26
N THR A 386 2.56 5.45 -14.18
CA THR A 386 3.85 4.82 -14.45
C THR A 386 4.70 4.69 -13.19
N SER A 387 4.44 5.51 -12.16
CA SER A 387 5.06 5.41 -10.84
C SER A 387 4.03 5.63 -9.73
N LEU A 388 4.02 4.73 -8.74
CA LEU A 388 3.22 4.82 -7.53
C LEU A 388 4.11 4.52 -6.33
N THR A 389 4.38 5.53 -5.50
CA THR A 389 5.26 5.40 -4.33
C THR A 389 4.60 5.99 -3.08
N LEU A 390 4.29 5.13 -2.11
CA LEU A 390 3.55 5.45 -0.88
C LEU A 390 4.39 5.17 0.38
N ASN A 391 5.71 5.23 0.23
CA ASN A 391 6.68 4.71 1.19
C ASN A 391 6.69 5.48 2.52
N ASN A 392 7.06 4.80 3.61
CA ASN A 392 7.19 5.40 4.96
C ASN A 392 5.93 6.15 5.41
N ASN A 393 4.80 5.45 5.44
CA ASN A 393 3.55 5.94 6.02
C ASN A 393 2.98 4.88 7.00
N ASP A 394 1.74 5.06 7.42
CA ASP A 394 0.98 4.17 8.31
C ASP A 394 -0.21 3.52 7.58
N PHE A 395 -0.14 3.35 6.25
CA PHE A 395 -1.18 2.65 5.49
C PHE A 395 -1.34 1.21 6.02
N ASN A 396 -2.57 0.75 6.17
CA ASN A 396 -2.92 -0.54 6.74
C ASN A 396 -3.88 -1.33 5.85
N GLY A 397 -4.30 -2.52 6.30
CA GLY A 397 -5.15 -3.41 5.53
C GLY A 397 -4.43 -4.04 4.34
N THR A 398 -5.18 -4.63 3.42
CA THR A 398 -4.64 -5.41 2.31
C THR A 398 -4.32 -4.54 1.10
N LEU A 399 -3.39 -5.00 0.24
CA LEU A 399 -3.29 -4.45 -1.11
C LEU A 399 -4.53 -4.86 -1.93
N PRO A 400 -5.27 -3.91 -2.53
CA PRO A 400 -6.43 -4.20 -3.37
C PRO A 400 -6.01 -4.92 -4.66
N SER A 401 -6.82 -5.88 -5.13
CA SER A 401 -6.54 -6.60 -6.39
C SER A 401 -6.60 -5.70 -7.61
N GLU A 402 -7.32 -4.58 -7.52
CA GLU A 402 -7.43 -3.54 -8.53
C GLU A 402 -6.08 -2.88 -8.88
N ILE A 403 -5.03 -3.07 -8.07
CA ILE A 403 -3.66 -2.67 -8.43
C ILE A 403 -3.21 -3.32 -9.76
N GLY A 404 -3.72 -4.52 -10.08
CA GLY A 404 -3.45 -5.21 -11.34
C GLY A 404 -3.95 -4.47 -12.59
N SER A 405 -4.87 -3.50 -12.42
CA SER A 405 -5.36 -2.64 -13.50
C SER A 405 -4.33 -1.60 -13.97
N LEU A 406 -3.32 -1.31 -13.14
CA LEU A 406 -2.27 -0.31 -13.40
C LEU A 406 -1.20 -0.85 -14.37
N THR A 407 -1.62 -1.32 -15.53
CA THR A 407 -0.76 -2.06 -16.48
C THR A 407 0.43 -1.26 -17.05
N ASN A 408 0.41 0.07 -16.95
CA ASN A 408 1.50 0.97 -17.36
C ASN A 408 2.55 1.20 -16.26
N LEU A 409 2.32 0.70 -15.04
CA LEU A 409 3.13 0.97 -13.87
C LEU A 409 4.51 0.30 -14.01
N LYS A 410 5.56 1.10 -13.82
CA LYS A 410 6.97 0.70 -13.87
C LYS A 410 7.57 0.62 -12.47
N THR A 411 7.17 1.53 -11.60
CA THR A 411 7.64 1.57 -10.21
C THR A 411 6.45 1.48 -9.28
N PHE A 412 6.46 0.47 -8.40
CA PHE A 412 5.47 0.34 -7.33
C PHE A 412 6.20 0.18 -5.99
N GLY A 413 6.02 1.16 -5.10
CA GLY A 413 6.61 1.16 -3.78
C GLY A 413 5.60 1.47 -2.69
N VAL A 414 5.56 0.61 -1.67
CA VAL A 414 4.78 0.80 -0.44
C VAL A 414 5.60 0.45 0.80
N TYR A 415 6.92 0.53 0.71
CA TYR A 415 7.81 0.06 1.77
C TYR A 415 7.63 0.85 3.08
N TRP A 416 7.96 0.22 4.22
CA TRP A 416 7.80 0.79 5.57
C TRP A 416 6.38 1.36 5.80
N ASN A 417 5.38 0.47 5.71
CA ASN A 417 3.98 0.73 6.03
C ASN A 417 3.45 -0.39 6.95
N ARG A 418 2.12 -0.48 7.13
CA ARG A 418 1.44 -1.53 7.91
C ARG A 418 0.51 -2.37 7.05
N PHE A 419 0.79 -2.49 5.74
CA PHE A 419 0.01 -3.36 4.86
C PHE A 419 0.08 -4.81 5.34
N ASN A 420 -1.05 -5.50 5.30
CA ASN A 420 -1.19 -6.87 5.78
C ASN A 420 -1.91 -7.76 4.75
N GLY A 421 -2.23 -8.99 5.14
CA GLY A 421 -2.84 -9.98 4.23
C GLY A 421 -1.85 -10.41 3.14
N THR A 422 -2.35 -10.96 2.04
CA THR A 422 -1.50 -11.56 0.99
C THR A 422 -1.15 -10.55 -0.10
N ILE A 423 -0.01 -10.74 -0.77
CA ILE A 423 0.25 -10.07 -2.05
C ILE A 423 -0.73 -10.64 -3.08
N PRO A 424 -1.62 -9.83 -3.71
CA PRO A 424 -2.61 -10.31 -4.65
C PRO A 424 -1.96 -10.88 -5.91
N SER A 425 -2.53 -11.96 -6.46
CA SER A 425 -2.05 -12.59 -7.72
C SER A 425 -2.06 -11.62 -8.91
N GLU A 426 -2.97 -10.66 -8.88
CA GLU A 426 -3.16 -9.60 -9.87
C GLU A 426 -1.93 -8.71 -10.01
N ILE A 427 -0.99 -8.73 -9.05
CA ILE A 427 0.32 -8.09 -9.22
C ILE A 427 1.02 -8.55 -10.50
N GLY A 428 0.83 -9.81 -10.92
CA GLY A 428 1.38 -10.36 -12.16
C GLY A 428 0.82 -9.73 -13.44
N MET A 429 -0.30 -8.99 -13.36
CA MET A 429 -0.87 -8.26 -14.50
C MET A 429 -0.09 -6.98 -14.83
N ILE A 430 0.70 -6.47 -13.89
CA ILE A 430 1.50 -5.24 -14.02
C ILE A 430 2.80 -5.54 -14.80
N THR A 431 2.70 -6.08 -16.01
CA THR A 431 3.84 -6.60 -16.78
C THR A 431 4.86 -5.54 -17.22
N ALA A 432 4.54 -4.25 -17.07
CA ALA A 432 5.46 -3.14 -17.29
C ALA A 432 6.43 -2.89 -16.12
N LEU A 433 6.22 -3.55 -14.97
CA LEU A 433 6.93 -3.26 -13.73
C LEU A 433 8.43 -3.57 -13.84
N THR A 434 9.25 -2.61 -13.44
CA THR A 434 10.71 -2.70 -13.34
C THR A 434 11.18 -2.71 -11.90
N ASN A 435 10.42 -2.09 -10.98
CA ASN A 435 10.78 -1.94 -9.57
C ASN A 435 9.56 -2.25 -8.69
N LEU A 436 9.69 -3.23 -7.80
CA LEU A 436 8.68 -3.60 -6.82
C LEU A 436 9.26 -3.54 -5.41
N GLU A 437 8.76 -2.61 -4.59
CA GLU A 437 9.24 -2.30 -3.25
C GLU A 437 8.13 -2.49 -2.20
N LEU A 438 8.12 -3.65 -1.53
CA LEU A 438 7.12 -4.03 -0.52
C LEU A 438 7.73 -4.28 0.87
N ASP A 439 9.00 -3.94 1.09
CA ASP A 439 9.73 -4.21 2.32
C ASP A 439 9.16 -3.48 3.56
N GLY A 440 9.37 -4.03 4.75
CA GLY A 440 8.97 -3.39 6.01
C GLY A 440 7.45 -3.24 6.15
N ASN A 441 6.70 -4.31 5.88
CA ASN A 441 5.24 -4.37 6.04
C ASN A 441 4.86 -5.63 6.86
N ALA A 442 3.58 -5.98 6.92
CA ALA A 442 3.05 -7.19 7.54
C ALA A 442 2.41 -8.13 6.50
N PHE A 443 2.95 -8.20 5.28
CA PHE A 443 2.44 -9.12 4.25
C PHE A 443 2.63 -10.57 4.69
N THR A 444 1.57 -11.37 4.54
CA THR A 444 1.47 -12.78 4.96
C THR A 444 1.17 -13.69 3.76
N GLY A 445 1.01 -14.99 4.00
CA GLY A 445 0.67 -15.95 2.95
C GLY A 445 1.85 -16.23 2.02
N LYS A 446 1.59 -16.74 0.81
CA LYS A 446 2.65 -17.15 -0.12
C LYS A 446 3.00 -16.02 -1.08
N LEU A 447 4.26 -15.98 -1.53
CA LEU A 447 4.63 -15.22 -2.73
C LEU A 447 3.92 -15.85 -3.94
N PRO A 448 2.98 -15.14 -4.61
CA PRO A 448 2.22 -15.69 -5.73
C PRO A 448 3.13 -16.10 -6.90
N SER A 449 2.80 -17.21 -7.57
CA SER A 449 3.53 -17.69 -8.76
C SER A 449 3.48 -16.70 -9.93
N GLU A 450 2.41 -15.90 -9.97
CA GLU A 450 2.17 -14.83 -10.94
C GLU A 450 3.26 -13.76 -10.91
N ILE A 451 4.07 -13.67 -9.84
CA ILE A 451 5.26 -12.81 -9.81
C ILE A 451 6.18 -13.08 -11.01
N GLY A 452 6.27 -14.34 -11.49
CA GLY A 452 7.07 -14.71 -12.65
C GLY A 452 6.59 -14.10 -13.97
N MET A 453 5.39 -13.51 -14.02
CA MET A 453 4.90 -12.77 -15.19
C MET A 453 5.58 -11.41 -15.35
N LEU A 454 6.20 -10.87 -14.29
CA LEU A 454 6.87 -9.57 -14.27
C LEU A 454 8.25 -9.61 -14.94
N THR A 455 8.34 -10.11 -16.17
CA THR A 455 9.60 -10.38 -16.87
C THR A 455 10.50 -9.15 -17.10
N LYS A 456 9.98 -7.92 -16.94
CA LYS A 456 10.73 -6.65 -16.99
C LYS A 456 11.30 -6.23 -15.63
N LEU A 457 11.03 -6.96 -14.56
CA LEU A 457 11.43 -6.62 -13.20
C LEU A 457 12.96 -6.65 -13.08
N ASN A 458 13.50 -5.56 -12.55
CA ASN A 458 14.91 -5.37 -12.30
C ASN A 458 15.25 -5.56 -10.82
N VAL A 459 14.36 -5.14 -9.91
CA VAL A 459 14.55 -5.30 -8.46
C VAL A 459 13.26 -5.68 -7.77
N LEU A 460 13.36 -6.64 -6.84
CA LEU A 460 12.27 -7.09 -5.98
C LEU A 460 12.69 -6.97 -4.51
N TRP A 461 11.99 -6.12 -3.75
CA TRP A 461 12.16 -5.97 -2.31
C TRP A 461 10.93 -6.46 -1.56
N LEU A 462 11.10 -7.48 -0.73
CA LEU A 462 10.09 -8.05 0.16
C LEU A 462 10.60 -8.16 1.61
N THR A 463 11.76 -7.56 1.91
CA THR A 463 12.48 -7.79 3.18
C THR A 463 11.65 -7.34 4.39
N LYS A 464 11.72 -8.02 5.53
CA LYS A 464 10.94 -7.69 6.75
C LYS A 464 9.43 -7.69 6.51
N ASN A 465 8.89 -8.86 6.25
CA ASN A 465 7.45 -9.17 6.19
C ASN A 465 7.19 -10.53 6.86
N ASP A 466 5.96 -11.04 6.82
CA ASP A 466 5.56 -12.35 7.35
C ASP A 466 5.23 -13.34 6.21
N ILE A 467 5.85 -13.19 5.04
CA ILE A 467 5.57 -14.01 3.86
C ILE A 467 6.08 -15.44 4.11
N ALA A 468 5.21 -16.42 3.95
CA ALA A 468 5.43 -17.82 4.24
C ALA A 468 5.38 -18.72 3.00
N GLY A 469 5.65 -20.01 3.19
CA GLY A 469 5.67 -21.00 2.09
C GLY A 469 6.97 -20.94 1.29
N THR A 470 6.96 -21.53 0.10
CA THR A 470 8.17 -21.69 -0.74
C THR A 470 8.32 -20.52 -1.72
N VAL A 471 9.56 -20.22 -2.12
CA VAL A 471 9.81 -19.39 -3.30
C VAL A 471 9.33 -20.15 -4.54
N PRO A 472 8.41 -19.59 -5.34
CA PRO A 472 7.88 -20.26 -6.53
C PRO A 472 8.97 -20.45 -7.59
N THR A 473 8.92 -21.55 -8.35
CA THR A 473 9.88 -21.84 -9.43
C THR A 473 9.85 -20.81 -10.55
N GLU A 474 8.69 -20.17 -10.74
CA GLU A 474 8.42 -19.08 -11.68
C GLU A 474 9.31 -17.85 -11.42
N ILE A 475 9.95 -17.73 -10.25
CA ILE A 475 10.96 -16.69 -9.98
C ILE A 475 12.05 -16.70 -11.06
N GLY A 476 12.39 -17.87 -11.61
CA GLY A 476 13.38 -18.04 -12.67
C GLY A 476 13.04 -17.35 -13.99
N PHE A 477 11.79 -16.92 -14.19
CA PHE A 477 11.37 -16.16 -15.38
C PHE A 477 11.78 -14.68 -15.32
N LEU A 478 12.17 -14.17 -14.15
CA LEU A 478 12.59 -12.79 -13.93
C LEU A 478 14.03 -12.52 -14.40
N THR A 479 14.35 -12.90 -15.64
CA THR A 479 15.72 -12.89 -16.18
C THR A 479 16.37 -11.49 -16.29
N ASN A 480 15.60 -10.41 -16.07
CA ASN A 480 16.11 -9.04 -15.97
C ASN A 480 16.56 -8.64 -14.55
N LEU A 481 16.24 -9.44 -13.55
CA LEU A 481 16.45 -9.12 -12.14
C LEU A 481 17.95 -9.00 -11.82
N TYR A 482 18.34 -7.85 -11.27
CA TYR A 482 19.68 -7.62 -10.74
C TYR A 482 19.73 -7.59 -9.21
N GLY A 483 18.59 -7.46 -8.52
CA GLY A 483 18.51 -7.53 -7.05
C GLY A 483 17.26 -8.26 -6.56
N LEU A 484 17.46 -9.25 -5.68
CA LEU A 484 16.39 -10.01 -5.00
C LEU A 484 16.60 -9.95 -3.49
N TYR A 485 15.70 -9.28 -2.78
CA TYR A 485 15.80 -9.04 -1.33
C TYR A 485 14.54 -9.54 -0.63
N ILE A 486 14.59 -10.77 -0.09
CA ILE A 486 13.44 -11.40 0.57
C ILE A 486 13.74 -11.82 2.01
N GLY A 487 14.81 -11.26 2.59
CA GLY A 487 15.23 -11.58 3.95
C GLY A 487 14.26 -11.14 5.05
N GLY A 488 14.31 -11.75 6.23
CA GLY A 488 13.42 -11.40 7.34
C GLY A 488 11.96 -11.71 7.02
N ASN A 489 11.69 -12.94 6.63
CA ASN A 489 10.35 -13.46 6.29
C ASN A 489 10.17 -14.87 6.90
N ALA A 490 9.05 -15.50 6.59
CA ALA A 490 8.75 -16.88 6.99
C ALA A 490 8.90 -17.88 5.82
N PHE A 491 9.74 -17.60 4.82
CA PHE A 491 9.93 -18.52 3.69
C PHE A 491 10.51 -19.86 4.16
N THR A 492 9.97 -20.94 3.60
CA THR A 492 10.27 -22.34 3.97
C THR A 492 10.62 -23.16 2.73
N GLY A 493 10.99 -24.42 2.94
CA GLY A 493 11.32 -25.34 1.85
C GLY A 493 12.68 -25.07 1.22
N LYS A 494 12.94 -25.65 0.06
CA LYS A 494 14.25 -25.57 -0.60
C LYS A 494 14.38 -24.32 -1.45
N LEU A 495 15.61 -23.82 -1.60
CA LEU A 495 15.95 -22.86 -2.63
C LEU A 495 15.74 -23.52 -4.01
N PRO A 496 14.89 -22.96 -4.90
CA PRO A 496 14.67 -23.53 -6.23
C PRO A 496 15.93 -23.39 -7.10
N SER A 497 16.24 -24.42 -7.89
CA SER A 497 17.36 -24.41 -8.84
C SER A 497 17.22 -23.32 -9.90
N GLU A 498 15.99 -22.91 -10.19
CA GLU A 498 15.59 -21.87 -11.13
C GLU A 498 16.17 -20.49 -10.77
N ILE A 499 16.59 -20.26 -9.52
CA ILE A 499 17.36 -19.06 -9.13
C ILE A 499 18.60 -18.91 -10.01
N GLY A 500 19.23 -20.01 -10.45
CA GLY A 500 20.39 -19.97 -11.35
C GLY A 500 20.11 -19.40 -12.73
N LEU A 501 18.84 -19.26 -13.14
CA LEU A 501 18.45 -18.61 -14.40
C LEU A 501 18.57 -17.07 -14.35
N LEU A 502 18.65 -16.50 -13.15
CA LEU A 502 18.69 -15.05 -12.90
C LEU A 502 20.10 -14.46 -13.10
N THR A 503 20.72 -14.76 -14.23
CA THR A 503 22.14 -14.48 -14.55
C THR A 503 22.55 -13.00 -14.51
N LYS A 504 21.60 -12.06 -14.38
CA LYS A 504 21.85 -10.63 -14.16
C LYS A 504 21.96 -10.24 -12.68
N LEU A 505 21.65 -11.14 -11.75
CA LEU A 505 21.71 -10.87 -10.31
C LEU A 505 23.11 -10.40 -9.88
N THR A 506 23.09 -9.29 -9.15
CA THR A 506 24.23 -8.72 -8.44
C THR A 506 24.07 -8.90 -6.93
N LYS A 507 22.83 -8.92 -6.42
CA LYS A 507 22.54 -9.06 -4.99
C LYS A 507 21.42 -10.07 -4.76
N LEU A 508 21.70 -11.08 -3.95
CA LEU A 508 20.76 -12.11 -3.52
C LEU A 508 20.78 -12.19 -1.99
N GLU A 509 19.73 -11.66 -1.35
CA GLU A 509 19.62 -11.53 0.10
C GLU A 509 18.38 -12.30 0.60
N LEU A 510 18.62 -13.49 1.13
CA LEU A 510 17.62 -14.47 1.60
C LEU A 510 17.70 -14.73 3.11
N LYS A 511 18.49 -13.93 3.82
CA LYS A 511 18.77 -14.10 5.25
C LYS A 511 17.52 -14.09 6.15
N ASP A 512 17.63 -14.56 7.38
CA ASP A 512 16.55 -14.48 8.37
C ASP A 512 15.23 -15.08 7.84
N ASN A 513 15.28 -16.36 7.45
CA ASN A 513 14.15 -17.13 6.93
C ASN A 513 14.23 -18.58 7.46
N TYR A 514 13.35 -19.46 6.98
CA TYR A 514 13.33 -20.88 7.33
C TYR A 514 13.66 -21.77 6.13
N PHE A 515 14.53 -21.33 5.21
CA PHE A 515 14.96 -22.15 4.07
C PHE A 515 15.67 -23.41 4.54
N THR A 516 15.38 -24.54 3.90
CA THR A 516 15.90 -25.88 4.23
C THR A 516 16.56 -26.52 3.03
N GLY A 517 17.26 -27.63 3.26
CA GLY A 517 17.95 -28.37 2.20
C GLY A 517 19.24 -27.70 1.75
N THR A 518 19.79 -28.16 0.63
CA THR A 518 21.12 -27.74 0.16
C THR A 518 21.08 -26.43 -0.62
N VAL A 519 22.18 -25.68 -0.58
CA VAL A 519 22.44 -24.62 -1.56
C VAL A 519 22.56 -25.26 -2.95
N PRO A 520 21.70 -24.92 -3.94
CA PRO A 520 21.73 -25.54 -5.26
C PRO A 520 23.01 -25.19 -6.01
N SER A 521 23.54 -26.15 -6.78
CA SER A 521 24.79 -25.95 -7.55
C SER A 521 24.66 -24.89 -8.64
N GLU A 522 23.44 -24.67 -9.10
CA GLU A 522 23.01 -23.66 -10.07
C GLU A 522 23.29 -22.24 -9.60
N ILE A 523 23.52 -22.02 -8.28
CA ILE A 523 23.98 -20.73 -7.78
C ILE A 523 25.24 -20.26 -8.50
N GLY A 524 26.13 -21.17 -8.90
CA GLY A 524 27.36 -20.83 -9.63
C GLY A 524 27.15 -20.25 -11.03
N LEU A 525 25.91 -20.28 -11.56
CA LEU A 525 25.56 -19.62 -12.81
C LEU A 525 25.42 -18.09 -12.65
N LEU A 526 25.27 -17.59 -11.42
CA LEU A 526 25.10 -16.18 -11.10
C LEU A 526 26.44 -15.42 -11.11
N THR A 527 27.20 -15.52 -12.20
CA THR A 527 28.58 -15.01 -12.29
C THR A 527 28.76 -13.49 -12.07
N LYS A 528 27.67 -12.71 -12.06
CA LYS A 528 27.67 -11.27 -11.73
C LYS A 528 27.38 -10.96 -10.27
N LEU A 529 27.17 -11.98 -9.44
CA LEU A 529 26.76 -11.82 -8.05
C LEU A 529 27.90 -11.20 -7.23
N GLU A 530 27.59 -10.12 -6.54
CA GLU A 530 28.47 -9.37 -5.66
C GLU A 530 28.16 -9.66 -4.19
N VAL A 531 26.88 -9.88 -3.85
CA VAL A 531 26.41 -10.17 -2.49
C VAL A 531 25.55 -11.42 -2.47
N LEU A 532 25.92 -12.38 -1.63
CA LEU A 532 25.14 -13.58 -1.34
C LEU A 532 24.91 -13.71 0.17
N GLY A 533 23.69 -13.36 0.60
CA GLY A 533 23.25 -13.48 1.99
C GLY A 533 22.28 -14.64 2.16
N LEU A 534 22.75 -15.72 2.78
CA LEU A 534 21.99 -16.94 3.09
C LEU A 534 22.01 -17.27 4.58
N HIS A 535 22.41 -16.31 5.43
CA HIS A 535 22.56 -16.51 6.86
C HIS A 535 21.22 -16.64 7.59
N ASP A 536 21.24 -17.16 8.81
CA ASP A 536 20.08 -17.25 9.70
C ASP A 536 18.89 -17.95 9.01
N ASN A 537 19.16 -19.19 8.60
CA ASN A 537 18.25 -20.10 7.90
C ASN A 537 18.43 -21.53 8.45
N ALA A 538 17.88 -22.54 7.79
CA ALA A 538 18.07 -23.96 8.13
C ALA A 538 18.67 -24.75 6.95
N LEU A 539 19.52 -24.11 6.15
CA LEU A 539 20.21 -24.77 5.03
C LEU A 539 21.14 -25.85 5.56
N SER A 540 21.25 -26.93 4.80
CA SER A 540 21.97 -28.14 5.22
C SER A 540 22.82 -28.74 4.10
N GLY A 541 23.64 -29.72 4.47
CA GLY A 541 24.57 -30.36 3.54
C GLY A 541 25.79 -29.49 3.23
N ASN A 542 26.50 -29.85 2.16
CA ASN A 542 27.78 -29.24 1.82
C ASN A 542 27.59 -28.00 0.95
N LEU A 543 28.49 -27.03 1.08
CA LEU A 543 28.59 -25.92 0.15
C LEU A 543 29.06 -26.43 -1.24
N PRO A 544 28.33 -26.19 -2.34
CA PRO A 544 28.72 -26.67 -3.67
C PRO A 544 30.02 -26.00 -4.14
N SER A 545 30.90 -26.76 -4.81
CA SER A 545 32.16 -26.23 -5.35
C SER A 545 31.96 -25.14 -6.42
N GLN A 546 30.78 -25.14 -7.06
CA GLN A 546 30.34 -24.12 -8.00
C GLN A 546 30.26 -22.72 -7.39
N ILE A 547 30.28 -22.58 -6.05
CA ILE A 547 30.40 -21.27 -5.40
C ILE A 547 31.62 -20.49 -5.90
N GLY A 548 32.73 -21.18 -6.22
CA GLY A 548 33.94 -20.55 -6.73
C GLY A 548 33.81 -19.93 -8.13
N LEU A 549 32.69 -20.14 -8.82
CA LEU A 549 32.40 -19.46 -10.10
C LEU A 549 31.92 -18.01 -9.90
N LEU A 550 31.53 -17.64 -8.68
CA LEU A 550 31.02 -16.30 -8.32
C LEU A 550 32.16 -15.29 -8.14
N THR A 551 33.03 -15.15 -9.12
CA THR A 551 34.30 -14.39 -9.02
C THR A 551 34.15 -12.90 -8.70
N GLN A 552 32.94 -12.33 -8.82
CA GLN A 552 32.62 -10.93 -8.46
C GLN A 552 32.14 -10.78 -7.00
N LEU A 553 32.02 -11.86 -6.25
CA LEU A 553 31.45 -11.87 -4.91
C LEU A 553 32.35 -11.13 -3.92
N ASN A 554 31.83 -10.04 -3.36
CA ASN A 554 32.49 -9.24 -2.33
C ASN A 554 32.01 -9.58 -0.90
N ASN A 555 30.82 -10.18 -0.77
CA ASN A 555 30.22 -10.52 0.51
C ASN A 555 29.52 -11.89 0.44
N LEU A 556 29.97 -12.82 1.28
CA LEU A 556 29.38 -14.14 1.47
C LEU A 556 29.00 -14.34 2.94
N GLY A 557 27.70 -14.36 3.22
CA GLY A 557 27.14 -14.65 4.55
C GLY A 557 26.36 -15.96 4.56
N LEU A 558 26.88 -16.96 5.27
CA LEU A 558 26.28 -18.29 5.47
C LEU A 558 26.09 -18.64 6.95
N ASN A 559 26.37 -17.69 7.85
CA ASN A 559 26.32 -17.90 9.30
C ASN A 559 24.93 -18.27 9.81
N GLY A 560 24.84 -18.91 10.99
CA GLY A 560 23.55 -19.16 11.65
C GLY A 560 22.63 -20.12 10.88
N ASN A 561 23.17 -21.00 10.03
CA ASN A 561 22.37 -22.08 9.43
C ASN A 561 22.33 -23.34 10.30
N HIS A 562 23.26 -23.46 11.26
CA HIS A 562 23.38 -24.55 12.24
C HIS A 562 23.58 -25.98 11.69
N VAL A 563 23.26 -26.25 10.42
CA VAL A 563 23.25 -27.60 9.82
C VAL A 563 24.02 -27.66 8.49
N LEU A 564 24.60 -26.55 8.01
CA LEU A 564 25.59 -26.61 6.94
C LEU A 564 26.83 -27.36 7.43
N THR A 565 27.30 -28.30 6.63
CA THR A 565 28.32 -29.28 7.03
C THR A 565 29.33 -29.55 5.92
N GLY A 566 30.21 -30.52 6.16
CA GLY A 566 31.29 -30.91 5.26
C GLY A 566 32.45 -29.92 5.26
N ASN A 567 33.42 -30.20 4.39
CA ASN A 567 34.62 -29.38 4.25
C ASN A 567 34.29 -28.10 3.47
N LEU A 568 34.99 -27.01 3.80
CA LEU A 568 35.01 -25.81 2.96
C LEU A 568 35.69 -26.14 1.62
N PRO A 569 35.01 -26.02 0.46
CA PRO A 569 35.61 -26.35 -0.84
C PRO A 569 36.80 -25.44 -1.15
N SER A 570 37.89 -25.98 -1.70
CA SER A 570 39.07 -25.20 -2.09
C SER A 570 38.77 -24.13 -3.15
N GLN A 571 37.71 -24.33 -3.94
CA GLN A 571 37.21 -23.35 -4.90
C GLN A 571 36.80 -22.01 -4.26
N ILE A 572 36.63 -21.94 -2.93
CA ILE A 572 36.41 -20.67 -2.23
C ILE A 572 37.55 -19.67 -2.53
N GLY A 573 38.79 -20.15 -2.72
CA GLY A 573 39.94 -19.29 -3.03
C GLY A 573 39.86 -18.58 -4.39
N LEU A 574 38.92 -18.97 -5.26
CA LEU A 574 38.67 -18.28 -6.53
C LEU A 574 37.91 -16.96 -6.35
N LEU A 575 37.29 -16.73 -5.18
CA LEU A 575 36.54 -15.53 -4.85
C LEU A 575 37.46 -14.35 -4.48
N THR A 576 38.41 -14.02 -5.35
CA THR A 576 39.48 -13.04 -5.07
C THR A 576 39.01 -11.60 -4.80
N THR A 577 37.73 -11.30 -5.06
CA THR A 577 37.08 -10.02 -4.75
C THR A 577 36.48 -9.96 -3.35
N LEU A 578 36.43 -11.09 -2.63
CA LEU A 578 35.74 -11.24 -1.35
C LEU A 578 36.37 -10.36 -0.26
N SER A 579 35.52 -9.60 0.42
CA SER A 579 35.87 -8.71 1.54
C SER A 579 35.31 -9.20 2.87
N PHE A 580 34.18 -9.91 2.83
CA PHE A 580 33.52 -10.51 4.00
C PHE A 580 33.23 -11.99 3.74
N LEU A 581 33.72 -12.84 4.65
CA LEU A 581 33.42 -14.27 4.70
C LEU A 581 32.91 -14.64 6.10
N GLY A 582 31.60 -14.79 6.22
CA GLY A 582 30.92 -15.19 7.47
C GLY A 582 30.34 -16.59 7.37
N LEU A 583 30.98 -17.56 8.04
CA LEU A 583 30.51 -18.96 8.12
C LEU A 583 30.21 -19.40 9.57
N TYR A 584 30.21 -18.48 10.53
CA TYR A 584 30.07 -18.80 11.95
C TYR A 584 28.71 -19.46 12.29
N ASP A 585 28.63 -20.19 13.39
CA ASP A 585 27.41 -20.90 13.83
C ASP A 585 26.90 -21.92 12.78
N ASN A 586 27.78 -22.85 12.40
CA ASN A 586 27.50 -23.95 11.48
C ASN A 586 28.19 -25.24 11.95
N THR A 587 28.14 -26.30 11.14
CA THR A 587 28.81 -27.58 11.41
C THR A 587 29.86 -27.92 10.35
N PHE A 588 30.48 -26.90 9.75
CA PHE A 588 31.61 -27.11 8.82
C PHE A 588 32.75 -27.82 9.53
N ASN A 589 33.38 -28.77 8.84
CA ASN A 589 34.42 -29.62 9.40
C ASN A 589 35.62 -29.76 8.46
N GLY A 590 36.56 -30.63 8.81
CA GLY A 590 37.80 -30.81 8.07
C GLY A 590 38.77 -29.64 8.27
N SER A 591 39.84 -29.60 7.48
CA SER A 591 40.86 -28.55 7.54
C SER A 591 40.54 -27.38 6.62
N LEU A 592 41.06 -26.21 6.99
CA LEU A 592 40.98 -25.02 6.15
C LEU A 592 41.86 -25.22 4.89
N PRO A 593 41.33 -25.03 3.67
CA PRO A 593 42.12 -25.14 2.45
C PRO A 593 43.17 -24.02 2.37
N SER A 594 44.36 -24.32 1.86
CA SER A 594 45.43 -23.31 1.68
C SER A 594 45.04 -22.23 0.67
N GLU A 595 44.13 -22.54 -0.25
CA GLU A 595 43.57 -21.59 -1.21
C GLU A 595 42.85 -20.40 -0.55
N ILE A 596 42.53 -20.46 0.75
CA ILE A 596 42.02 -19.29 1.50
C ILE A 596 42.96 -18.09 1.39
N GLY A 597 44.27 -18.31 1.28
CA GLY A 597 45.27 -17.23 1.13
C GLY A 597 45.17 -16.45 -0.18
N LEU A 598 44.39 -16.94 -1.16
CA LEU A 598 44.14 -16.22 -2.42
C LEU A 598 43.12 -15.07 -2.24
N LEU A 599 42.39 -15.04 -1.12
CA LEU A 599 41.38 -14.03 -0.80
C LEU A 599 42.00 -12.70 -0.32
N THR A 600 42.97 -12.17 -1.07
CA THR A 600 43.82 -11.04 -0.67
C THR A 600 43.10 -9.71 -0.37
N LYS A 601 41.81 -9.60 -0.67
CA LYS A 601 40.94 -8.45 -0.31
C LYS A 601 40.10 -8.67 0.95
N LEU A 602 40.21 -9.83 1.60
CA LEU A 602 39.40 -10.20 2.75
C LEU A 602 39.70 -9.27 3.93
N ASN A 603 38.65 -8.67 4.48
CA ASN A 603 38.72 -7.78 5.63
C ASN A 603 38.18 -8.44 6.88
N VAL A 604 37.11 -9.22 6.75
CA VAL A 604 36.49 -9.97 7.85
C VAL A 604 36.47 -11.45 7.52
N PHE A 605 37.12 -12.24 8.36
CA PHE A 605 37.13 -13.70 8.28
C PHE A 605 36.57 -14.30 9.57
N ALA A 606 35.31 -14.75 9.52
CA ALA A 606 34.56 -15.21 10.70
C ALA A 606 34.07 -16.65 10.52
N LEU A 607 34.70 -17.60 11.22
CA LEU A 607 34.45 -19.05 11.16
C LEU A 607 34.11 -19.65 12.52
N SER A 608 33.81 -18.83 13.52
CA SER A 608 33.59 -19.30 14.88
C SER A 608 32.42 -20.27 15.02
N ASN A 609 32.41 -21.06 16.10
CA ASN A 609 31.34 -22.02 16.38
C ASN A 609 31.10 -22.99 15.21
N ASN A 610 32.16 -23.72 14.85
CA ASN A 610 32.15 -24.77 13.82
C ASN A 610 32.95 -25.98 14.32
N LEU A 611 33.17 -26.97 13.44
CA LEU A 611 33.93 -28.19 13.72
C LEU A 611 35.23 -28.25 12.89
N PHE A 612 35.82 -27.10 12.54
CA PHE A 612 37.08 -27.07 11.79
C PHE A 612 38.20 -27.72 12.61
N THR A 613 39.05 -28.50 11.93
CA THR A 613 40.15 -29.28 12.49
C THR A 613 41.45 -28.98 11.74
N GLY A 614 42.56 -29.57 12.19
CA GLY A 614 43.87 -29.37 11.56
C GLY A 614 44.48 -28.01 11.87
N SER A 615 45.63 -27.72 11.28
CA SER A 615 46.37 -26.47 11.51
C SER A 615 45.87 -25.33 10.63
N LEU A 616 46.05 -24.10 11.12
CA LEU A 616 45.86 -22.90 10.30
C LEU A 616 46.93 -22.89 9.19
N PRO A 617 46.56 -22.77 7.89
CA PRO A 617 47.52 -22.73 6.80
C PRO A 617 48.40 -21.46 6.87
N SER A 618 49.68 -21.58 6.52
CA SER A 618 50.64 -20.45 6.47
C SER A 618 50.20 -19.34 5.52
N GLU A 619 49.45 -19.70 4.49
CA GLU A 619 48.90 -18.82 3.46
C GLU A 619 47.92 -17.78 4.05
N ILE A 620 47.45 -17.94 5.29
CA ILE A 620 46.69 -16.91 6.00
C ILE A 620 47.43 -15.57 6.05
N GLY A 621 48.77 -15.58 6.08
CA GLY A 621 49.59 -14.35 6.07
C GLY A 621 49.53 -13.55 4.77
N LEU A 622 48.96 -14.11 3.70
CA LEU A 622 48.72 -13.40 2.44
C LEU A 622 47.51 -12.44 2.52
N LEU A 623 46.66 -12.59 3.53
CA LEU A 623 45.44 -11.80 3.72
C LEU A 623 45.71 -10.42 4.33
N THR A 624 46.64 -9.66 3.77
CA THR A 624 47.18 -8.41 4.36
C THR A 624 46.15 -7.29 4.59
N THR A 625 44.93 -7.40 4.05
CA THR A 625 43.79 -6.49 4.31
C THR A 625 42.97 -6.85 5.54
N LEU A 626 43.24 -8.00 6.16
CA LEU A 626 42.41 -8.58 7.21
C LEU A 626 42.44 -7.71 8.48
N ASN A 627 41.25 -7.41 8.98
CA ASN A 627 41.02 -6.63 10.19
C ASN A 627 40.46 -7.49 11.33
N TYR A 628 39.60 -8.46 10.98
CA TYR A 628 38.97 -9.37 11.93
C TYR A 628 39.28 -10.82 11.56
N LEU A 629 39.89 -11.56 12.49
CA LEU A 629 40.10 -13.00 12.42
C LEU A 629 39.40 -13.69 13.59
N GLY A 630 38.24 -14.30 13.32
CA GLY A 630 37.45 -15.01 14.32
C GLY A 630 37.37 -16.50 14.01
N LEU A 631 38.10 -17.32 14.76
CA LEU A 631 38.14 -18.78 14.64
C LEU A 631 37.74 -19.51 15.93
N HIS A 632 37.23 -18.77 16.93
CA HIS A 632 36.93 -19.30 18.25
C HIS A 632 35.88 -20.42 18.23
N ASN A 633 35.93 -21.31 19.22
CA ASN A 633 35.02 -22.46 19.34
C ASN A 633 35.06 -23.36 18.09
N ASN A 634 36.23 -23.93 17.85
CA ASN A 634 36.49 -24.93 16.81
C ASN A 634 37.38 -26.03 17.40
N SER A 635 37.89 -26.94 16.57
CA SER A 635 38.83 -28.00 16.94
C SER A 635 40.17 -27.85 16.22
N LEU A 636 40.59 -26.61 15.94
CA LEU A 636 41.85 -26.31 15.25
C LEU A 636 43.04 -26.68 16.13
N THR A 637 44.11 -27.18 15.51
CA THR A 637 45.30 -27.72 16.18
C THR A 637 46.59 -27.09 15.67
N GLY A 638 47.73 -27.51 16.21
CA GLY A 638 49.06 -27.10 15.73
C GLY A 638 49.45 -25.70 16.20
N ASN A 639 50.60 -25.23 15.72
CA ASN A 639 51.16 -23.94 16.10
C ASN A 639 50.52 -22.80 15.30
N LEU A 640 50.47 -21.61 15.87
CA LEU A 640 50.12 -20.40 15.13
C LEU A 640 51.23 -20.10 14.08
N PRO A 641 50.90 -20.02 12.78
CA PRO A 641 51.89 -19.80 11.72
C PRO A 641 52.54 -18.43 11.85
N SER A 642 53.83 -18.35 11.52
CA SER A 642 54.63 -17.12 11.68
C SER A 642 54.22 -15.99 10.74
N GLU A 643 53.55 -16.36 9.66
CA GLU A 643 53.06 -15.51 8.61
C GLU A 643 51.91 -14.61 9.08
N ILE A 644 51.24 -14.90 10.21
CA ILE A 644 50.26 -13.99 10.83
C ILE A 644 50.89 -12.61 11.11
N SER A 645 52.20 -12.56 11.37
CA SER A 645 52.93 -11.30 11.57
C SER A 645 52.84 -10.31 10.41
N LEU A 646 52.51 -10.78 9.20
CA LEU A 646 52.32 -9.94 8.01
C LEU A 646 50.97 -9.19 8.03
N LEU A 647 50.03 -9.62 8.88
CA LEU A 647 48.66 -9.12 8.95
C LEU A 647 48.53 -7.86 9.83
N THR A 648 49.34 -6.84 9.53
CA THR A 648 49.51 -5.61 10.33
C THR A 648 48.23 -4.77 10.52
N LYS A 649 47.16 -5.04 9.76
CA LYS A 649 45.84 -4.39 9.89
C LYS A 649 44.88 -5.09 10.85
N LEU A 650 45.27 -6.22 11.44
CA LEU A 650 44.45 -6.96 12.38
C LEU A 650 44.14 -6.10 13.62
N ASN A 651 42.86 -5.92 13.87
CA ASN A 651 42.34 -5.28 15.07
C ASN A 651 41.79 -6.30 16.06
N THR A 652 41.22 -7.40 15.57
CA THR A 652 40.63 -8.43 16.42
C THR A 652 41.12 -9.81 16.00
N VAL A 653 41.70 -10.54 16.96
CA VAL A 653 42.10 -11.94 16.82
C VAL A 653 41.40 -12.74 17.93
N ALA A 654 40.42 -13.56 17.55
CA ALA A 654 39.64 -14.41 18.44
C ALA A 654 39.84 -15.88 18.08
N LEU A 655 40.71 -16.56 18.83
CA LEU A 655 41.13 -17.95 18.60
C LEU A 655 40.78 -18.87 19.77
N SER A 656 39.97 -18.40 20.71
CA SER A 656 39.67 -19.12 21.94
C SER A 656 38.92 -20.42 21.72
N THR A 657 38.97 -21.32 22.70
CA THR A 657 38.27 -22.61 22.67
C THR A 657 38.63 -23.39 21.40
N ASN A 658 39.92 -23.68 21.27
CA ASN A 658 40.52 -24.51 20.22
C ASN A 658 41.58 -25.40 20.87
N ASN A 659 42.41 -26.07 20.07
CA ASN A 659 43.51 -26.91 20.54
C ASN A 659 44.85 -26.44 19.94
N PHE A 660 45.02 -25.12 19.77
CA PHE A 660 46.29 -24.54 19.32
C PHE A 660 47.38 -24.80 20.36
N SER A 661 48.57 -25.15 19.90
CA SER A 661 49.71 -25.50 20.74
C SER A 661 50.97 -24.72 20.35
N GLY A 662 52.08 -25.02 21.02
CA GLY A 662 53.34 -24.29 20.85
C GLY A 662 53.35 -22.96 21.60
N SER A 663 54.45 -22.23 21.49
CA SER A 663 54.62 -20.95 22.19
C SER A 663 53.98 -19.79 21.44
N LEU A 664 53.52 -18.78 22.19
CA LEU A 664 53.10 -17.51 21.62
C LEU A 664 54.34 -16.81 21.02
N PRO A 665 54.44 -16.64 19.70
CA PRO A 665 55.69 -16.19 19.10
C PRO A 665 55.94 -14.69 19.33
N SER A 666 57.22 -14.30 19.30
CA SER A 666 57.63 -12.89 19.48
C SER A 666 57.13 -11.96 18.38
N TRP A 667 56.74 -12.46 17.20
CA TRP A 667 56.23 -11.63 16.11
C TRP A 667 54.84 -11.04 16.38
N ILE A 668 54.13 -11.46 17.45
CA ILE A 668 52.82 -10.89 17.80
C ILE A 668 52.87 -9.37 18.00
N VAL A 669 54.04 -8.85 18.34
CA VAL A 669 54.31 -7.43 18.54
C VAL A 669 54.29 -6.61 17.25
N SER A 670 54.38 -7.26 16.10
CA SER A 670 54.20 -6.63 14.80
C SER A 670 52.74 -6.22 14.54
N LEU A 671 51.78 -6.76 15.31
CA LEU A 671 50.35 -6.48 15.19
C LEU A 671 49.94 -5.25 16.02
N THR A 672 50.58 -4.11 15.74
CA THR A 672 50.42 -2.88 16.54
C THR A 672 49.04 -2.22 16.44
N ALA A 673 48.15 -2.72 15.58
CA ALA A 673 46.76 -2.24 15.45
C ALA A 673 45.75 -3.05 16.30
N LEU A 674 46.24 -4.07 17.01
CA LEU A 674 45.40 -5.02 17.73
C LEU A 674 44.71 -4.34 18.92
N SER A 675 43.40 -4.55 19.02
CA SER A 675 42.52 -4.11 20.11
C SER A 675 42.05 -5.29 20.97
N TYR A 676 41.87 -6.48 20.36
CA TYR A 676 41.43 -7.68 21.06
C TYR A 676 42.30 -8.88 20.68
N LEU A 677 42.83 -9.57 21.70
CA LEU A 677 43.56 -10.83 21.57
C LEU A 677 42.98 -11.89 22.50
N GLY A 678 42.14 -12.76 21.94
CA GLY A 678 41.53 -13.89 22.65
C GLY A 678 42.22 -15.21 22.29
N LEU A 679 43.00 -15.75 23.23
CA LEU A 679 43.72 -17.03 23.11
C LEU A 679 43.27 -18.06 24.16
N HIS A 680 42.32 -17.70 25.01
CA HIS A 680 41.87 -18.51 26.14
C HIS A 680 41.32 -19.88 25.74
N TYR A 681 41.43 -20.88 26.61
CA TYR A 681 41.02 -22.27 26.37
C TYR A 681 41.68 -22.86 25.10
N ASN A 682 43.00 -22.96 25.13
CA ASN A 682 43.84 -23.61 24.12
C ASN A 682 44.92 -24.47 24.83
N ALA A 683 45.84 -25.04 24.06
CA ALA A 683 47.00 -25.80 24.57
C ALA A 683 48.32 -25.04 24.38
N LEU A 684 48.30 -23.70 24.42
CA LEU A 684 49.48 -22.87 24.21
C LEU A 684 50.46 -23.01 25.39
N THR A 685 51.76 -23.02 25.08
CA THR A 685 52.85 -23.29 26.02
C THR A 685 53.90 -22.18 26.01
N GLY A 686 55.01 -22.37 26.73
CA GLY A 686 56.14 -21.43 26.73
C GLY A 686 55.87 -20.16 27.51
N SER A 687 56.86 -19.26 27.56
CA SER A 687 56.76 -17.98 28.26
C SER A 687 56.18 -16.88 27.37
N LEU A 688 55.43 -15.95 27.97
CA LEU A 688 55.02 -14.73 27.28
C LEU A 688 56.24 -13.86 26.96
N PRO A 689 56.40 -13.37 25.72
CA PRO A 689 57.50 -12.48 25.37
C PRO A 689 57.34 -11.10 26.03
N SER A 690 58.41 -10.57 26.63
CA SER A 690 58.44 -9.20 27.22
C SER A 690 57.93 -8.12 26.25
N GLN A 691 58.15 -8.31 24.95
CA GLN A 691 57.77 -7.37 23.92
C GLN A 691 56.23 -7.25 23.76
N ILE A 692 55.42 -8.11 24.39
CA ILE A 692 53.95 -7.99 24.40
C ILE A 692 53.47 -6.63 24.92
N GLY A 693 54.23 -6.00 25.81
CA GLY A 693 53.95 -4.65 26.31
C GLY A 693 53.97 -3.54 25.23
N LEU A 694 54.53 -3.83 24.05
CA LEU A 694 54.50 -2.90 22.90
C LEU A 694 53.11 -2.79 22.25
N LEU A 695 52.19 -3.72 22.54
CA LEU A 695 50.80 -3.70 22.05
C LEU A 695 49.94 -2.68 22.82
N THR A 696 50.36 -1.42 22.81
CA THR A 696 49.74 -0.32 23.57
C THR A 696 48.31 0.05 23.11
N THR A 697 47.87 -0.47 21.96
CA THR A 697 46.50 -0.32 21.45
C THR A 697 45.51 -1.34 22.01
N LEU A 698 46.00 -2.40 22.67
CA LEU A 698 45.20 -3.53 23.09
C LEU A 698 44.26 -3.15 24.25
N ASN A 699 42.99 -3.46 24.09
CA ASN A 699 41.94 -3.26 25.08
C ASN A 699 41.63 -4.54 25.87
N SER A 700 41.84 -5.72 25.27
CA SER A 700 41.56 -7.01 25.92
C SER A 700 42.61 -8.06 25.55
N LEU A 701 43.18 -8.71 26.57
CA LEU A 701 44.17 -9.77 26.48
C LEU A 701 43.71 -10.99 27.29
N ASN A 702 43.23 -12.02 26.61
CA ASN A 702 42.61 -13.16 27.29
C ASN A 702 43.42 -14.44 27.02
N LEU A 703 44.14 -14.90 28.05
CA LEU A 703 45.13 -15.98 28.01
C LEU A 703 44.75 -17.19 28.88
N ASN A 704 43.67 -17.09 29.66
CA ASN A 704 43.29 -18.09 30.64
C ASN A 704 43.02 -19.48 30.04
N GLY A 705 43.18 -20.55 30.83
CA GLY A 705 42.94 -21.91 30.35
C GLY A 705 43.93 -22.36 29.28
N ASN A 706 45.22 -22.11 29.52
CA ASN A 706 46.33 -22.55 28.67
C ASN A 706 47.40 -23.22 29.56
N THR A 707 48.59 -23.46 29.01
CA THR A 707 49.75 -24.01 29.73
C THR A 707 50.97 -23.09 29.61
N PHE A 708 50.74 -21.77 29.64
CA PHE A 708 51.81 -20.78 29.62
C PHE A 708 52.67 -20.89 30.89
N THR A 709 53.99 -20.82 30.71
CA THR A 709 55.01 -21.03 31.75
C THR A 709 55.86 -19.76 31.97
N GLY A 710 56.80 -19.80 32.91
CA GLY A 710 57.68 -18.66 33.20
C GLY A 710 56.98 -17.55 33.95
N SER A 711 57.64 -16.40 34.10
CA SER A 711 57.06 -15.23 34.78
C SER A 711 56.18 -14.40 33.85
N LEU A 712 55.14 -13.80 34.40
CA LEU A 712 54.38 -12.75 33.71
C LEU A 712 55.29 -11.53 33.49
N PRO A 713 55.48 -11.03 32.26
CA PRO A 713 56.40 -9.92 31.99
C PRO A 713 55.90 -8.58 32.57
N SER A 714 56.80 -7.80 33.18
CA SER A 714 56.50 -6.48 33.76
C SER A 714 56.03 -5.46 32.70
N GLU A 715 56.44 -5.65 31.46
CA GLU A 715 56.09 -4.79 30.33
C GLU A 715 54.59 -4.75 30.03
N ILE A 716 53.79 -5.71 30.53
CA ILE A 716 52.31 -5.64 30.43
C ILE A 716 51.77 -4.35 31.06
N GLY A 717 52.42 -3.80 32.09
CA GLY A 717 52.04 -2.51 32.68
C GLY A 717 52.10 -1.33 31.71
N LEU A 718 52.81 -1.45 30.58
CA LEU A 718 52.89 -0.41 29.53
C LEU A 718 51.60 -0.32 28.70
N MET A 719 50.72 -1.33 28.75
CA MET A 719 49.51 -1.44 27.95
C MET A 719 48.38 -0.60 28.53
N SER A 720 48.56 0.72 28.56
CA SER A 720 47.66 1.68 29.24
C SER A 720 46.17 1.65 28.80
N LYS A 721 45.84 1.07 27.64
CA LYS A 721 44.46 0.93 27.15
C LYS A 721 43.78 -0.38 27.58
N LEU A 722 44.51 -1.27 28.26
CA LEU A 722 43.99 -2.59 28.63
C LEU A 722 42.86 -2.45 29.66
N ASN A 723 41.68 -2.93 29.28
CA ASN A 723 40.46 -2.93 30.08
C ASN A 723 40.13 -4.32 30.62
N ASP A 724 40.59 -5.36 29.94
CA ASP A 724 40.35 -6.76 30.28
C ASP A 724 41.66 -7.56 30.15
N LEU A 725 42.02 -8.27 31.21
CA LEU A 725 43.23 -9.10 31.28
C LEU A 725 42.91 -10.36 32.06
N THR A 726 42.93 -11.51 31.38
CA THR A 726 42.68 -12.81 32.01
C THR A 726 43.88 -13.75 31.79
N PHE A 727 44.38 -14.36 32.86
CA PHE A 727 45.51 -15.30 32.79
C PHE A 727 45.45 -16.43 33.85
N TYR A 728 44.32 -16.58 34.56
CA TYR A 728 44.07 -17.71 35.44
C TYR A 728 44.12 -19.06 34.69
N GLU A 729 44.25 -20.17 35.41
CA GLU A 729 44.32 -21.52 34.82
C GLU A 729 45.44 -21.64 33.78
N ASN A 730 46.67 -21.42 34.24
CA ASN A 730 47.93 -21.54 33.49
C ASN A 730 49.01 -22.12 34.41
N THR A 731 50.26 -22.16 33.96
CA THR A 731 51.43 -22.60 34.75
C THR A 731 52.45 -21.47 34.92
N PHE A 732 51.96 -20.22 35.02
CA PHE A 732 52.82 -19.06 35.29
C PHE A 732 53.45 -19.18 36.67
N THR A 733 54.70 -18.76 36.78
CA THR A 733 55.57 -18.88 37.97
C THR A 733 56.17 -17.52 38.33
N GLY A 734 56.95 -17.46 39.41
CA GLY A 734 57.61 -16.21 39.83
C GLY A 734 56.66 -15.27 40.56
N ARG A 735 57.01 -13.99 40.68
CA ARG A 735 56.18 -12.98 41.36
C ARG A 735 55.29 -12.25 40.35
N LEU A 736 54.13 -11.80 40.80
CA LEU A 736 53.31 -10.87 40.02
C LEU A 736 54.04 -9.52 39.90
N PRO A 737 54.22 -8.96 38.69
CA PRO A 737 54.87 -7.68 38.50
C PRO A 737 54.07 -6.54 39.15
N SER A 738 54.75 -5.65 39.88
CA SER A 738 54.14 -4.45 40.46
C SER A 738 53.60 -3.48 39.40
N GLU A 739 54.17 -3.53 38.20
CA GLU A 739 53.77 -2.74 37.04
C GLU A 739 52.33 -3.01 36.60
N LEU A 740 51.71 -4.13 36.99
CA LEU A 740 50.27 -4.33 36.75
C LEU A 740 49.40 -3.25 37.42
N GLY A 741 49.89 -2.62 38.50
CA GLY A 741 49.21 -1.49 39.15
C GLY A 741 49.09 -0.24 38.27
N SER A 742 49.86 -0.11 37.18
CA SER A 742 49.71 1.01 36.24
C SER A 742 48.54 0.85 35.26
N LEU A 743 47.87 -0.31 35.25
CA LEU A 743 46.71 -0.59 34.39
C LEU A 743 45.42 -0.03 35.00
N ILE A 744 45.31 1.29 35.04
CA ILE A 744 44.20 2.02 35.69
C ILE A 744 42.82 1.78 35.04
N ASN A 745 42.79 1.25 33.80
CA ASN A 745 41.57 1.06 33.03
C ASN A 745 40.94 -0.34 33.18
N LEU A 746 41.54 -1.23 33.99
CA LEU A 746 40.99 -2.56 34.21
C LEU A 746 39.57 -2.49 34.79
N SER A 747 38.66 -3.17 34.11
CA SER A 747 37.22 -3.18 34.43
C SER A 747 36.88 -4.18 35.54
N SER A 748 37.70 -5.21 35.71
CA SER A 748 37.54 -6.31 36.66
C SER A 748 38.78 -6.49 37.53
N PRO A 749 38.64 -7.06 38.75
CA PRO A 749 39.79 -7.50 39.53
C PRO A 749 40.56 -8.59 38.76
N LEU A 750 41.88 -8.58 38.86
CA LEU A 750 42.71 -9.62 38.25
C LEU A 750 42.48 -10.98 38.93
N ASP A 751 42.25 -12.00 38.11
CA ASP A 751 42.23 -13.41 38.53
C ASP A 751 43.52 -14.09 38.09
N PHE A 752 44.33 -14.46 39.08
CA PHE A 752 45.60 -15.19 38.92
C PHE A 752 45.52 -16.61 39.52
N THR A 753 44.33 -17.08 39.88
CA THR A 753 44.14 -18.42 40.45
C THR A 753 44.56 -19.52 39.47
N ARG A 754 44.83 -20.70 40.02
CA ARG A 754 45.25 -21.88 39.23
C ARG A 754 46.49 -21.57 38.36
N ASN A 755 47.50 -20.99 39.02
CA ASN A 755 48.87 -20.74 38.53
C ASN A 755 49.84 -21.03 39.68
N ASP A 756 51.15 -21.03 39.40
CA ASP A 756 52.23 -21.33 40.34
C ASP A 756 52.98 -20.04 40.81
N PHE A 757 52.25 -18.94 40.99
CA PHE A 757 52.84 -17.68 41.46
C PHE A 757 53.35 -17.76 42.91
N SER A 758 54.38 -16.97 43.20
CA SER A 758 55.04 -16.87 44.50
C SER A 758 54.82 -15.50 45.17
N CYS A 759 54.90 -15.48 46.49
CA CYS A 759 54.68 -14.28 47.31
C CYS A 759 55.92 -13.33 47.35
N PRO A 760 55.75 -12.05 47.74
CA PRO A 760 54.48 -11.38 48.06
C PRO A 760 53.71 -10.93 46.80
N ILE A 761 52.38 -10.84 46.93
CA ILE A 761 51.52 -10.22 45.92
C ILE A 761 51.58 -8.69 46.11
N PRO A 762 51.76 -7.88 45.05
CA PRO A 762 51.80 -6.42 45.17
C PRO A 762 50.49 -5.85 45.75
N GLN A 763 50.59 -4.93 46.71
CA GLN A 763 49.43 -4.35 47.42
C GLN A 763 48.62 -3.37 46.55
N ASP A 764 49.24 -2.80 45.52
CA ASP A 764 48.63 -1.77 44.64
C ASP A 764 47.81 -2.36 43.48
N ILE A 765 47.63 -3.68 43.44
CA ILE A 765 46.87 -4.37 42.38
C ILE A 765 45.48 -4.70 42.90
N TYR A 766 44.44 -4.41 42.10
CA TYR A 766 43.07 -4.83 42.38
C TYR A 766 42.85 -6.27 41.89
N PHE A 767 42.65 -7.24 42.80
CA PHE A 767 42.56 -8.67 42.47
C PHE A 767 41.51 -9.45 43.27
N TYR A 768 41.09 -10.62 42.74
CA TYR A 768 40.23 -11.57 43.46
C TYR A 768 41.00 -12.25 44.59
N LYS A 769 40.37 -12.39 45.76
CA LYS A 769 40.99 -13.05 46.93
C LYS A 769 41.49 -14.45 46.53
N SER A 770 42.78 -14.69 46.77
CA SER A 770 43.48 -15.93 46.38
C SER A 770 44.16 -16.55 47.60
N ASP A 771 44.07 -17.87 47.74
CA ASP A 771 44.69 -18.64 48.84
C ASP A 771 46.20 -18.88 48.64
N ILE A 772 46.81 -18.32 47.59
CA ILE A 772 48.23 -18.56 47.21
C ILE A 772 49.22 -17.98 48.23
N CYS A 773 48.86 -16.91 48.94
CA CYS A 773 49.68 -16.34 50.00
C CYS A 773 48.86 -16.30 51.30
N GLU A 774 49.21 -17.15 52.27
CA GLU A 774 48.81 -16.87 53.67
C GLU A 774 49.39 -15.51 54.04
N ILE A 775 48.50 -14.53 54.23
CA ILE A 775 48.85 -13.20 54.72
C ILE A 775 49.39 -13.36 56.14
N THR A 776 50.70 -13.58 56.25
CA THR A 776 51.45 -13.59 57.50
C THR A 776 51.87 -12.16 57.79
N ASP A 777 50.89 -11.31 58.13
CA ASP A 777 51.00 -10.25 59.13
C ASP A 777 49.72 -9.40 59.15
N ALA A 778 48.89 -9.65 60.16
CA ALA A 778 47.60 -9.00 60.37
C ALA A 778 47.70 -7.57 60.96
N ASN A 779 48.79 -6.83 60.70
CA ASN A 779 49.05 -5.55 61.37
C ASN A 779 49.25 -4.33 60.47
N ASP A 780 49.12 -4.43 59.14
CA ASP A 780 49.33 -3.27 58.24
C ASP A 780 48.09 -2.87 57.41
N PHE A 781 46.90 -3.35 57.76
CA PHE A 781 45.64 -2.95 57.11
C PHE A 781 44.75 -2.08 58.02
N LEU A 782 45.36 -1.13 58.73
CA LEU A 782 44.66 0.01 59.33
C LEU A 782 45.55 1.26 59.16
N GLU A 783 45.02 2.28 58.48
CA GLU A 783 45.64 3.59 58.18
C GLU A 783 46.47 3.70 56.88
N THR A 784 45.78 3.79 55.74
CA THR A 784 45.82 5.02 54.92
C THR A 784 44.55 5.12 54.08
N SER A 785 43.58 5.83 54.65
CA SER A 785 42.56 6.56 53.92
C SER A 785 43.15 7.74 53.15
N ALA A 786 42.53 8.05 52.00
CA ALA A 786 42.38 9.38 51.37
C ALA A 786 43.17 9.66 50.07
N VAL A 787 42.40 10.20 49.10
CA VAL A 787 42.75 10.80 47.79
C VAL A 787 42.83 9.77 46.64
N ASN A 788 41.83 9.54 45.79
CA ASN A 788 40.95 10.49 45.09
C ASN A 788 39.52 9.95 44.88
N ASN A 789 38.56 10.83 45.11
CA ASN A 789 37.14 10.69 44.80
C ASN A 789 36.90 10.54 43.29
N THR A 790 36.34 9.40 42.88
CA THR A 790 35.17 9.35 41.98
C THR A 790 34.42 8.04 42.26
N THR A 791 33.16 8.19 42.65
CA THR A 791 32.17 7.16 43.02
C THR A 791 32.25 5.85 42.22
N ARG A 792 32.60 4.75 42.90
CA ARG A 792 32.15 3.39 42.54
C ARG A 792 31.38 2.82 43.71
N ASN A 793 30.09 2.55 43.48
CA ASN A 793 29.23 1.83 44.42
C ASN A 793 29.78 0.42 44.63
N LEU A 794 30.04 0.09 45.89
CA LEU A 794 30.49 -1.22 46.36
C LEU A 794 29.28 -2.15 46.53
N THR A 795 29.23 -3.24 45.76
CA THR A 795 28.38 -4.40 46.08
C THR A 795 29.28 -5.58 46.43
N TYR A 796 29.23 -5.95 47.70
CA TYR A 796 29.95 -7.07 48.31
C TYR A 796 29.26 -8.38 47.90
N LEU A 797 29.98 -9.34 47.30
CA LEU A 797 29.51 -10.73 47.15
C LEU A 797 30.45 -11.65 47.93
N GLY A 798 29.92 -12.17 49.03
CA GLY A 798 30.62 -13.07 49.94
C GLY A 798 30.78 -14.48 49.36
N SER A 799 31.96 -15.02 49.57
CA SER A 799 32.29 -16.44 49.45
C SER A 799 31.68 -17.24 50.61
N ASN A 800 30.97 -18.33 50.31
CA ASN A 800 30.69 -19.40 51.28
C ASN A 800 31.57 -20.61 50.98
N ILE A 801 32.33 -21.05 51.99
CA ILE A 801 33.18 -22.24 51.97
C ILE A 801 32.53 -23.34 52.82
N THR A 802 32.52 -24.54 52.24
CA THR A 802 32.45 -25.92 52.80
C THR A 802 31.16 -26.44 53.46
N THR A 803 30.70 -27.61 52.99
CA THR A 803 31.02 -28.90 53.64
C THR A 803 30.69 -30.10 52.73
N THR A 804 31.49 -31.15 52.91
CA THR A 804 31.47 -32.48 52.26
C THR A 804 30.20 -33.28 52.57
N ASN A 805 29.64 -33.99 51.58
CA ASN A 805 29.20 -35.39 51.77
C ASN A 805 28.88 -36.13 50.46
N SER A 806 29.23 -37.41 50.49
CA SER A 806 29.02 -38.46 49.49
C SER A 806 27.56 -38.95 49.37
N ALA A 807 27.28 -39.56 48.21
CA ALA A 807 26.32 -40.65 47.93
C ALA A 807 25.01 -40.30 47.18
N LEU A 808 24.87 -40.98 46.03
CA LEU A 808 23.73 -41.74 45.51
C LEU A 808 22.35 -41.09 45.29
N GLU A 809 21.80 -41.49 44.14
CA GLU A 809 20.38 -41.59 43.74
C GLU A 809 19.64 -40.36 43.18
N GLY A 810 19.00 -40.59 42.03
CA GLY A 810 17.59 -40.23 41.88
C GLY A 810 17.27 -39.04 40.98
N SER A 811 17.05 -39.35 39.71
CA SER A 811 16.03 -38.79 38.81
C SER A 811 14.97 -37.79 39.34
N VAL A 812 14.59 -36.84 38.47
CA VAL A 812 13.21 -36.45 38.04
C VAL A 812 13.00 -34.92 37.95
N ASP A 813 12.66 -34.51 36.72
CA ASP A 813 11.75 -33.45 36.22
C ASP A 813 11.87 -31.95 36.57
N SER A 814 12.09 -31.20 35.48
CA SER A 814 11.21 -30.15 34.92
C SER A 814 11.13 -28.73 35.52
N LEU A 815 11.23 -27.78 34.59
CA LEU A 815 10.50 -26.51 34.44
C LEU A 815 10.75 -25.37 35.45
N SER A 816 11.56 -24.39 35.02
CA SER A 816 11.08 -23.03 34.65
C SER A 816 12.18 -22.26 33.94
#